data_AF-A0A2P6TBT1-F1
#
_entry.id   AF-A0A2P6TBT1-F1
#
_cell.length_a   1.000
_cell.length_b   1.000
_cell.length_c   1.000
_cell.angle_alpha   90.00
_cell.angle_beta   90.00
_cell.angle_gamma   90.00
#
_symmetry.space_group_name_H-M   'P 1'
#
loop_
_entity.id
_entity.type
_entity.pdbx_description
1 polymer ?
#
loop_
_entity_poly.entity_id
_entity_poly.type
_entity_poly.pdbx_seq_one_letter_code
_entity_poly.pdbx_strand_id
1 'polypeptide(L)'
;MNALDLESFNELDPQAFYLGRRRQQLEATADVMLVVEGTCLLAHSQVLQLHSELFGAMLVDLGCKRKRQDEKADDLVVLETPFAGYSVFQVSAYLRLLYDHSWWQAVPDTLGALGDSLSALLRLAHQFDSPDLLAALTKHMADSMVPVTFSQLCLWIKVAGDCQLEELRLGLLSRLARRLVVTRQPLLDTLALVSSLECLDVRTLWQLIGITAAGGAAPEEVAAACDKASKTYTHEWTLQRCSQLPLQQGTSVESPAFQFGGMAGAAQRLLPWLAAALLLRWAVSLHSYSGMNTPPRFGDFEAQRHWMEIAVNLPATEWYRNSSANDLSYWGLDYPPLSGYQSWVCGRYVAAFEPEAVQLVASRGYESRSSKRLLRQTVLAADAAAFLPAALAAAAVFGGDSARSLLVLVGLLFSPAAVLIDHGHFQYNCFGLGLAAGGAAAAAAGHGVLASVLFSLSLNHKQMGLYYAPAFFAFLLGRCLQRPTLAGKVGAVLRLGAAVAATFAVVWSPWLAAPGGALGVLRRIFPTQRGLYEDYVANWWCASSRIIKWARLLPQPSLVKLCGATTLAALAPAGVLVAARPTPRAFLLCLANSAMAFFLFSYQVHEKSILLPLLPLAVLLGGEQPGLLCWTNALAVFSMLPLLKKDGLALATAGATAACHAAIQLAACMLSSKAGGSGSAKKRGATGSPGSLPPAWLAAGWRLSLAGCAALLAASAVAPPPPKLPFLYDALTVTWAFLHFAALFAYTNWLQWQEFRSAGPGPRAAKRKQA
;
A
#
# COMPACT_ATOMS: atom_id res chain seq x y z
N MET A 1 45.25 26.19 37.37
CA MET A 1 44.63 25.11 38.17
C MET A 1 43.55 24.48 37.30
N ASN A 2 43.70 23.18 37.08
CA ASN A 2 43.11 22.27 36.09
C ASN A 2 41.86 22.75 35.30
N ALA A 3 42.04 22.80 33.98
CA ALA A 3 40.96 22.79 33.00
C ALA A 3 40.35 21.39 32.96
N LEU A 4 39.01 21.34 32.85
CA LEU A 4 38.14 20.15 32.85
C LEU A 4 37.78 19.59 34.24
N ASP A 5 37.22 20.43 35.12
CA ASP A 5 36.08 19.95 35.92
C ASP A 5 34.88 19.88 34.96
N LEU A 6 34.78 18.77 34.23
CA LEU A 6 33.51 18.31 33.68
C LEU A 6 32.63 17.99 34.89
N GLU A 7 31.98 19.00 35.46
CA GLU A 7 30.98 18.81 36.52
C GLU A 7 30.01 17.74 36.03
N SER A 8 30.00 16.59 36.71
CA SER A 8 29.14 15.47 36.39
C SER A 8 27.70 15.95 36.38
N PHE A 9 27.08 15.99 35.20
CA PHE A 9 25.68 16.36 35.07
C PHE A 9 24.85 15.57 36.09
N ASN A 10 24.13 16.30 36.94
CA ASN A 10 23.27 15.73 37.95
C ASN A 10 21.82 15.99 37.54
N GLU A 11 21.05 14.93 37.27
CA GLU A 11 19.64 15.04 36.89
C GLU A 11 18.78 15.71 37.97
N LEU A 12 19.18 15.61 39.24
CA LEU A 12 18.50 16.28 40.36
C LEU A 12 18.81 17.78 40.42
N ASP A 13 19.84 18.22 39.71
CA ASP A 13 20.30 19.61 39.71
C ASP A 13 20.88 20.05 38.35
N PRO A 14 20.05 20.08 37.29
CA PRO A 14 20.51 20.40 35.93
C PRO A 14 20.94 21.86 35.79
N GLN A 15 20.48 22.75 36.66
CA GLN A 15 20.78 24.19 36.60
C GLN A 15 22.21 24.51 37.00
N ALA A 16 22.79 23.75 37.94
CA ALA A 16 24.21 23.82 38.26
C ALA A 16 25.08 23.59 37.01
N PHE A 17 24.70 22.62 36.19
CA PHE A 17 25.46 22.23 35.01
C PHE A 17 25.57 23.37 33.98
N TYR A 18 24.48 24.05 33.63
CA TYR A 18 24.54 25.10 32.59
C TYR A 18 24.81 26.53 33.09
N LEU A 19 24.48 26.87 34.33
CA LEU A 19 24.76 28.20 34.91
C LEU A 19 26.14 28.28 35.59
N GLY A 20 26.72 27.12 35.95
CA GLY A 20 28.04 27.01 36.56
C GLY A 20 28.20 27.86 37.82
N ARG A 21 29.40 28.44 38.01
CA ARG A 21 29.78 29.21 39.20
C ARG A 21 28.95 30.48 39.45
N ARG A 22 28.17 30.97 38.47
CA ARG A 22 27.34 32.19 38.57
C ARG A 22 25.88 31.90 38.92
N ARG A 23 25.54 30.63 39.19
CA ARG A 23 24.19 30.14 39.46
C ARG A 23 23.39 30.99 40.45
N GLN A 24 23.91 31.25 41.65
CA GLN A 24 23.18 31.98 42.70
C GLN A 24 22.75 33.40 42.29
N GLN A 25 23.47 34.03 41.36
CA GLN A 25 23.12 35.35 40.82
C GLN A 25 22.14 35.26 39.65
N LEU A 26 22.31 34.23 38.80
CA LEU A 26 21.52 34.05 37.58
C LEU A 26 20.13 33.44 37.86
N GLU A 27 19.98 32.54 38.81
CA GLU A 27 18.67 31.96 39.14
C GLU A 27 17.68 33.01 39.68
N ALA A 28 18.17 33.99 40.44
CA ALA A 28 17.34 35.06 41.00
C ALA A 28 16.84 36.06 39.96
N THR A 29 17.40 36.05 38.75
CA THR A 29 17.07 37.01 37.67
C THR A 29 16.51 36.36 36.41
N ALA A 30 16.27 35.05 36.46
CA ALA A 30 15.66 34.31 35.36
C ALA A 30 14.20 34.76 35.14
N ASP A 31 13.84 34.97 33.88
CA ASP A 31 12.52 35.45 33.43
C ASP A 31 11.81 34.43 32.51
N VAL A 32 12.46 33.30 32.20
CA VAL A 32 11.93 32.20 31.39
C VAL A 32 12.09 30.86 32.13
N MET A 33 11.06 30.01 32.08
CA MET A 33 11.08 28.65 32.58
C MET A 33 10.85 27.66 31.42
N LEU A 34 11.81 26.78 31.18
CA LEU A 34 11.72 25.72 30.16
C LEU A 34 11.33 24.42 30.85
N VAL A 35 10.28 23.74 30.37
CA VAL A 35 9.85 22.46 30.94
C VAL A 35 10.29 21.33 30.02
N VAL A 36 11.14 20.45 30.53
CA VAL A 36 11.71 19.30 29.80
C VAL A 36 11.50 18.05 30.63
N GLU A 37 10.75 17.07 30.11
CA GLU A 37 10.43 15.83 30.84
C GLU A 37 9.85 16.07 32.25
N GLY A 38 9.09 17.16 32.43
CA GLY A 38 8.53 17.56 33.73
C GLY A 38 9.52 18.26 34.68
N THR A 39 10.76 18.48 34.25
CA THR A 39 11.79 19.23 34.98
C THR A 39 11.83 20.68 34.52
N CYS A 40 11.84 21.62 35.46
CA CYS A 40 11.89 23.06 35.17
C CYS A 40 13.34 23.58 35.12
N LEU A 41 13.73 24.15 33.98
CA LEU A 41 15.03 24.78 33.75
C LEU A 41 14.83 26.29 33.64
N LEU A 42 15.48 27.06 34.54
CA LEU A 42 15.41 28.52 34.53
C LEU A 42 16.38 29.13 33.52
N ALA A 43 15.89 30.05 32.71
CA ALA A 43 16.68 30.72 31.68
C ALA A 43 16.37 32.23 31.60
N HIS A 44 17.21 32.94 30.86
CA HIS A 44 17.11 34.37 30.62
C HIS A 44 16.69 34.60 29.18
N SER A 45 15.58 35.32 28.98
CA SER A 45 15.05 35.67 27.67
C SER A 45 16.12 36.36 26.82
N GLN A 46 16.89 37.28 27.40
CA GLN A 46 17.96 38.00 26.71
C GLN A 46 19.04 37.08 26.15
N VAL A 47 19.44 36.04 26.89
CA VAL A 47 20.45 35.07 26.44
C VAL A 47 19.90 34.21 25.31
N LEU A 48 18.63 33.78 25.41
CA LEU A 48 17.99 33.00 24.35
C LEU A 48 17.81 33.82 23.06
N GLN A 49 17.37 35.07 23.16
CA GLN A 49 17.16 35.95 22.02
C GLN A 49 18.49 36.36 21.34
N LEU A 50 19.57 36.50 22.11
CA LEU A 50 20.89 36.83 21.57
C LEU A 50 21.40 35.74 20.63
N HIS A 51 21.01 34.49 20.85
CA HIS A 51 21.53 33.33 20.12
C HIS A 51 20.50 32.61 19.27
N SER A 52 19.27 33.12 19.16
CA SER A 52 18.19 32.50 18.40
C SER A 52 17.18 33.54 17.94
N GLU A 53 17.06 33.68 16.61
CA GLU A 53 16.06 34.57 16.01
C GLU A 53 14.63 34.09 16.29
N LEU A 54 14.44 32.76 16.37
CA LEU A 54 13.14 32.16 16.68
C LEU A 54 12.70 32.43 18.13
N PHE A 55 13.59 32.32 19.12
CA PHE A 55 13.29 32.72 20.49
C PHE A 55 13.02 34.22 20.58
N GLY A 56 13.73 35.04 19.79
CA GLY A 56 13.43 36.46 19.53
C GLY A 56 11.97 36.69 19.17
N ALA A 57 11.52 36.10 18.06
CA ALA A 57 10.16 36.25 17.58
C ALA A 57 9.11 35.71 18.56
N MET A 58 9.35 34.55 19.17
CA MET A 58 8.43 33.91 20.11
C MET A 58 8.23 34.73 21.39
N LEU A 59 9.32 35.19 22.00
CA LEU A 59 9.27 35.92 23.27
C LEU A 59 8.74 37.35 23.07
N VAL A 60 8.95 37.96 21.90
CA VAL A 60 8.30 39.24 21.55
C VAL A 60 6.79 39.08 21.37
N ASP A 61 6.31 38.04 20.71
CA ASP A 61 4.86 37.78 20.56
C ASP A 61 4.19 37.49 21.92
N LEU A 62 4.84 36.71 22.78
CA LEU A 62 4.38 36.43 24.15
C LEU A 62 4.40 37.70 25.02
N GLY A 63 5.43 38.54 24.90
CA GLY A 63 5.51 39.83 25.59
C GLY A 63 4.45 40.84 25.12
N CYS A 64 4.13 40.89 23.83
CA CYS A 64 3.04 41.71 23.28
C CYS A 64 1.65 41.28 23.76
N LYS A 65 1.43 39.97 23.95
CA LYS A 65 0.20 39.43 24.53
C LYS A 65 0.04 39.82 26.01
N ARG A 66 1.14 39.78 26.77
CA ARG A 66 1.16 40.15 28.19
C ARG A 66 0.89 41.62 28.45
N LYS A 67 1.47 42.53 27.63
CA LYS A 67 1.15 43.98 27.65
C LYS A 67 -0.31 44.31 27.36
N ARG A 68 -1.08 43.41 26.74
CA ARG A 68 -2.53 43.59 26.50
C ARG A 68 -3.41 43.09 27.66
N GLN A 69 -2.84 42.38 28.64
CA GLN A 69 -3.59 41.68 29.69
C GLN A 69 -3.37 42.20 31.12
N ASP A 70 -2.62 43.29 31.32
CA ASP A 70 -2.35 43.90 32.64
C ASP A 70 -1.81 42.91 33.71
N GLU A 71 -1.13 41.84 33.28
CA GLU A 71 -0.46 40.91 34.21
C GLU A 71 0.85 41.51 34.73
N LYS A 72 1.09 41.39 36.04
CA LYS A 72 2.30 41.89 36.70
C LYS A 72 3.56 41.35 36.03
N ALA A 73 4.59 42.20 35.95
CA ALA A 73 5.85 41.94 35.26
C ALA A 73 6.71 40.80 35.87
N ASP A 74 6.32 40.21 37.01
CA ASP A 74 7.14 39.26 37.77
C ASP A 74 6.88 37.76 37.45
N ASP A 75 5.85 37.39 36.70
CA ASP A 75 5.61 35.97 36.38
C ASP A 75 6.56 35.44 35.28
N LEU A 76 7.13 34.24 35.48
CA LEU A 76 8.04 33.55 34.55
C LEU A 76 7.32 33.12 33.26
N VAL A 77 7.95 33.30 32.09
CA VAL A 77 7.43 32.78 30.81
C VAL A 77 7.70 31.28 30.71
N VAL A 78 6.66 30.45 30.67
CA VAL A 78 6.79 28.98 30.64
C VAL A 78 6.74 28.43 29.21
N LEU A 79 7.75 27.65 28.82
CA LEU A 79 7.87 27.01 27.51
C LEU A 79 7.93 25.48 27.67
N GLU A 80 6.82 24.79 27.39
CA GLU A 80 6.70 23.33 27.59
C GLU A 80 6.85 22.49 26.31
N THR A 81 6.35 22.99 25.19
CA THR A 81 6.32 22.25 23.91
C THR A 81 7.61 22.28 23.08
N PRO A 82 8.50 23.29 23.12
CA PRO A 82 9.62 23.37 22.17
C PRO A 82 10.67 22.26 22.31
N PHE A 83 10.76 21.63 23.47
CA PHE A 83 11.78 20.65 23.81
C PHE A 83 11.24 19.21 23.91
N ALA A 84 10.04 18.96 23.40
CA ALA A 84 9.45 17.63 23.40
C ALA A 84 10.33 16.62 22.64
N GLY A 85 10.73 15.54 23.33
CA GLY A 85 11.58 14.48 22.76
C GLY A 85 13.08 14.65 22.96
N TYR A 86 13.52 15.71 23.65
CA TYR A 86 14.90 15.87 24.11
C TYR A 86 15.02 15.54 25.59
N SER A 87 16.16 14.95 25.99
CA SER A 87 16.42 14.70 27.41
C SER A 87 16.82 15.97 28.15
N VAL A 88 16.62 15.99 29.46
CA VAL A 88 17.07 17.09 30.33
C VAL A 88 18.56 17.39 30.12
N PHE A 89 19.40 16.37 29.90
CA PHE A 89 20.82 16.54 29.60
C PHE A 89 21.05 17.28 28.27
N GLN A 90 20.38 16.88 27.20
CA GLN A 90 20.56 17.49 25.87
C GLN A 90 20.17 18.96 25.86
N VAL A 91 19.05 19.30 26.51
CA VAL A 91 18.62 20.70 26.64
C VAL A 91 19.56 21.47 27.57
N SER A 92 20.02 20.87 28.66
CA SER A 92 20.98 21.50 29.58
C SER A 92 22.35 21.74 28.91
N ALA A 93 22.82 20.82 28.06
CA ALA A 93 24.01 20.99 27.25
C ALA A 93 23.83 22.09 26.19
N TYR A 94 22.66 22.16 25.55
CA TYR A 94 22.32 23.24 24.64
C TYR A 94 22.36 24.60 25.35
N LEU A 95 21.71 24.72 26.52
CA LEU A 95 21.75 25.93 27.33
C LEU A 95 23.18 26.27 27.76
N ARG A 96 23.97 25.29 28.23
CA ARG A 96 25.37 25.53 28.62
C ARG A 96 26.15 26.21 27.50
N LEU A 97 25.97 25.72 26.28
CA LEU A 97 26.63 26.26 25.10
C LEU A 97 26.17 27.70 24.78
N LEU A 98 24.92 28.06 25.08
CA LEU A 98 24.44 29.45 24.95
C LEU A 98 24.98 30.38 26.05
N TYR A 99 25.12 29.90 27.29
CA TYR A 99 25.60 30.72 28.44
C TYR A 99 27.13 30.84 28.49
N ASP A 100 27.85 29.84 27.99
CA ASP A 100 29.30 29.76 28.07
C ASP A 100 29.93 29.57 26.68
N HIS A 101 30.08 30.69 25.97
CA HIS A 101 30.69 30.76 24.62
C HIS A 101 32.09 30.16 24.53
N SER A 102 32.80 30.05 25.65
CA SER A 102 34.13 29.45 25.67
C SER A 102 34.11 27.96 25.32
N TRP A 103 32.99 27.26 25.50
CA TRP A 103 32.87 25.82 25.27
C TRP A 103 33.00 25.39 23.81
N TRP A 104 32.43 26.15 22.87
CA TRP A 104 32.56 25.84 21.45
C TRP A 104 33.65 26.65 20.75
N GLN A 105 34.23 27.67 21.41
CA GLN A 105 35.35 28.45 20.86
C GLN A 105 36.71 27.88 21.27
N ALA A 106 36.84 27.18 22.40
CA ALA A 106 38.15 26.91 22.99
C ALA A 106 38.77 25.52 22.74
N VAL A 107 38.05 24.41 22.56
CA VAL A 107 38.71 23.10 22.40
C VAL A 107 37.88 22.07 21.63
N PRO A 108 38.42 21.37 20.61
CA PRO A 108 37.79 20.20 19.99
C PRO A 108 37.38 19.12 21.01
N ASP A 109 38.13 18.99 22.11
CA ASP A 109 37.91 17.97 23.15
C ASP A 109 36.61 18.21 23.95
N THR A 110 36.17 19.47 24.11
CA THR A 110 34.94 19.79 24.84
C THR A 110 33.69 19.37 24.06
N LEU A 111 33.65 19.63 22.75
CA LEU A 111 32.59 19.12 21.89
C LEU A 111 32.69 17.60 21.68
N GLY A 112 33.91 17.06 21.66
CA GLY A 112 34.15 15.61 21.64
C GLY A 112 33.57 14.88 22.84
N ALA A 113 33.60 15.49 24.03
CA ALA A 113 33.03 14.92 25.26
C ALA A 113 31.49 14.80 25.23
N LEU A 114 30.80 15.53 24.35
CA LEU A 114 29.34 15.46 24.20
C LEU A 114 28.87 14.24 23.39
N GLY A 115 29.79 13.57 22.69
CA GLY A 115 29.57 12.26 22.06
C GLY A 115 28.26 12.16 21.28
N ASP A 116 27.39 11.25 21.69
CA ASP A 116 26.10 10.97 21.04
C ASP A 116 25.12 12.16 21.05
N SER A 117 25.30 13.11 21.99
CA SER A 117 24.43 14.28 22.13
C SER A 117 24.68 15.35 21.07
N LEU A 118 25.80 15.32 20.33
CA LEU A 118 26.09 16.27 19.25
C LEU A 118 24.98 16.28 18.18
N SER A 119 24.41 15.12 17.88
CA SER A 119 23.30 14.99 16.93
C SER A 119 22.03 15.70 17.41
N ALA A 120 21.73 15.65 18.71
CA ALA A 120 20.60 16.36 19.31
C ALA A 120 20.85 17.86 19.37
N LEU A 121 22.10 18.27 19.66
CA LEU A 121 22.50 19.68 19.71
C LEU A 121 22.44 20.34 18.33
N LEU A 122 22.84 19.63 17.26
CA LEU A 122 22.73 20.13 15.89
C LEU A 122 21.24 20.35 15.51
N ARG A 123 20.35 19.44 15.94
CA ARG A 123 18.90 19.62 15.75
C ARG A 123 18.34 20.77 16.55
N LEU A 124 18.72 20.94 17.81
CA LEU A 124 18.30 22.06 18.64
C LEU A 124 18.78 23.39 18.05
N ALA A 125 20.04 23.47 17.63
CA ALA A 125 20.61 24.66 16.98
C ALA A 125 19.89 25.02 15.67
N HIS A 126 19.53 24.02 14.86
CA HIS A 126 18.76 24.25 13.65
C HIS A 126 17.29 24.61 13.95
N GLN A 127 16.65 23.88 14.86
CA GLN A 127 15.24 24.06 15.25
C GLN A 127 14.98 25.45 15.82
N PHE A 128 15.94 25.98 16.61
CA PHE A 128 15.84 27.30 17.21
C PHE A 128 16.55 28.39 16.40
N ASP A 129 17.06 28.09 15.21
CA ASP A 129 17.74 29.07 14.36
C ASP A 129 18.88 29.81 15.09
N SER A 130 19.85 29.02 15.56
CA SER A 130 21.02 29.46 16.32
C SER A 130 22.28 29.38 15.44
N PRO A 131 22.54 30.39 14.59
CA PRO A 131 23.50 30.28 13.47
C PRO A 131 24.95 30.05 13.92
N ASP A 132 25.40 30.74 14.97
CA ASP A 132 26.78 30.61 15.48
C ASP A 132 27.07 29.21 16.01
N LEU A 133 26.13 28.66 16.80
CA LEU A 133 26.21 27.30 17.33
C LEU A 133 26.13 26.27 16.19
N LEU A 134 25.21 26.48 15.24
CA LEU A 134 25.03 25.59 14.10
C LEU A 134 26.29 25.52 13.24
N ALA A 135 26.94 26.66 13.00
CA ALA A 135 28.21 26.76 12.28
C ALA A 135 29.35 26.06 13.05
N ALA A 136 29.46 26.27 14.37
CA ALA A 136 30.47 25.64 15.20
C ALA A 136 30.33 24.10 15.24
N LEU A 137 29.10 23.58 15.41
CA LEU A 137 28.82 22.15 15.40
C LEU A 137 29.09 21.52 14.04
N THR A 138 28.66 22.19 12.96
CA THR A 138 28.88 21.73 11.58
C THR A 138 30.37 21.62 11.27
N LYS A 139 31.14 22.65 11.63
CA LYS A 139 32.60 22.65 11.48
C LYS A 139 33.26 21.54 12.29
N HIS A 140 32.88 21.37 13.56
CA HIS A 140 33.42 20.30 14.39
C HIS A 140 33.12 18.90 13.83
N MET A 141 31.87 18.65 13.39
CA MET A 141 31.48 17.35 12.84
C MET A 141 32.17 17.04 11.49
N ALA A 142 32.43 18.07 10.67
CA ALA A 142 33.19 17.94 9.44
C ALA A 142 34.68 17.64 9.71
N ASP A 143 35.29 18.37 10.64
CA ASP A 143 36.74 18.35 10.91
C ASP A 143 37.15 17.32 11.98
N SER A 144 36.20 16.64 12.63
CA SER A 144 36.49 15.74 13.76
C SER A 144 37.44 14.60 13.36
N MET A 145 38.67 14.66 13.87
CA MET A 145 39.72 13.63 13.70
C MET A 145 39.55 12.45 14.67
N VAL A 146 38.62 12.55 15.62
CA VAL A 146 38.33 11.50 16.60
C VAL A 146 37.70 10.29 15.88
N PRO A 147 38.04 9.04 16.26
CA PRO A 147 37.42 7.84 15.69
C PRO A 147 35.94 7.74 16.07
N VAL A 148 35.08 8.31 15.23
CA VAL A 148 33.60 8.16 15.31
C VAL A 148 33.21 6.72 14.94
N THR A 149 32.18 6.13 15.54
CA THR A 149 31.69 4.79 15.15
C THR A 149 30.89 4.83 13.84
N PHE A 150 30.62 3.67 13.23
CA PHE A 150 29.76 3.60 12.03
C PHE A 150 28.33 4.08 12.31
N SER A 151 27.77 3.73 13.47
CA SER A 151 26.42 4.12 13.87
C SER A 151 26.31 5.64 14.09
N GLN A 152 27.28 6.23 14.77
CA GLN A 152 27.33 7.68 14.97
C GLN A 152 27.46 8.43 13.65
N LEU A 153 28.29 7.96 12.72
CA LEU A 153 28.44 8.60 11.41
C LEU A 153 27.15 8.55 10.59
N CYS A 154 26.43 7.41 10.61
CA CYS A 154 25.13 7.30 9.95
C CYS A 154 24.09 8.24 10.59
N LEU A 155 24.09 8.32 11.93
CA LEU A 155 23.21 9.25 12.65
C LEU A 155 23.51 10.71 12.27
N TRP A 156 24.78 11.09 12.18
CA TRP A 156 25.18 12.45 11.78
C TRP A 156 24.77 12.78 10.34
N ILE A 157 24.91 11.84 9.40
CA ILE A 157 24.44 12.00 8.02
C ILE A 157 22.92 12.21 7.99
N LYS A 158 22.18 11.39 8.74
CA LYS A 158 20.73 11.50 8.86
C LYS A 158 20.34 12.88 9.39
N VAL A 159 20.93 13.30 10.51
CA VAL A 159 20.61 14.60 11.12
C VAL A 159 20.98 15.76 10.20
N ALA A 160 22.14 15.71 9.53
CA ALA A 160 22.51 16.73 8.54
C ALA A 160 21.50 16.82 7.40
N GLY A 161 20.93 15.69 6.94
CA GLY A 161 19.84 15.66 5.98
C GLY A 161 18.53 16.23 6.53
N ASP A 162 18.14 15.84 7.74
CA ASP A 162 16.95 16.35 8.42
C ASP A 162 17.01 17.89 8.60
N CYS A 163 18.22 18.42 8.88
CA CYS A 163 18.50 19.85 9.05
C CYS A 163 18.85 20.58 7.74
N GLN A 164 18.75 19.92 6.58
CA GLN A 164 19.06 20.50 5.25
C GLN A 164 20.49 21.05 5.10
N LEU A 165 21.46 20.53 5.85
CA LEU A 165 22.89 20.89 5.79
C LEU A 165 23.62 20.03 4.75
N GLU A 166 23.40 20.33 3.47
CA GLU A 166 23.85 19.48 2.37
C GLU A 166 25.38 19.33 2.27
N GLU A 167 26.15 20.39 2.54
CA GLU A 167 27.62 20.33 2.53
C GLU A 167 28.16 19.37 3.59
N LEU A 168 27.65 19.49 4.82
CA LEU A 168 28.00 18.59 5.92
C LEU A 168 27.59 17.15 5.59
N ARG A 169 26.36 16.96 5.10
CA ARG A 169 25.81 15.65 4.76
C ARG A 169 26.68 14.93 3.73
N LEU A 170 27.03 15.61 2.64
CA LEU A 170 27.87 15.04 1.57
C LEU A 170 29.30 14.77 2.05
N GLY A 171 29.88 15.65 2.88
CA GLY A 171 31.18 15.44 3.50
C GLY A 171 31.22 14.18 4.39
N LEU A 172 30.21 14.01 5.25
CA LEU A 172 30.07 12.84 6.11
C LEU A 172 29.76 11.56 5.32
N LEU A 173 28.93 11.65 4.27
CA LEU A 173 28.61 10.53 3.38
C LEU A 173 29.85 10.02 2.65
N SER A 174 30.70 10.94 2.19
CA SER A 174 31.99 10.61 1.57
C SER A 174 32.95 9.95 2.56
N ARG A 175 32.95 10.40 3.83
CA ARG A 175 33.73 9.76 4.91
C ARG A 175 33.24 8.35 5.21
N LEU A 176 31.92 8.12 5.22
CA LEU A 176 31.31 6.79 5.40
C LEU A 176 31.67 5.86 4.24
N ALA A 177 31.55 6.35 3.01
CA ALA A 177 31.90 5.60 1.80
C ALA A 177 33.36 5.14 1.81
N ARG A 178 34.30 6.04 2.14
CA ARG A 178 35.73 5.70 2.26
C ARG A 178 35.98 4.62 3.31
N ARG A 179 35.30 4.69 4.46
CA ARG A 179 35.42 3.64 5.50
C ARG A 179 34.92 2.30 5.01
N LEU A 180 33.76 2.26 4.35
CA LEU A 180 33.19 1.03 3.77
C LEU A 180 34.12 0.36 2.75
N VAL A 181 34.81 1.15 1.92
CA VAL A 181 35.76 0.63 0.93
C VAL A 181 37.02 0.04 1.58
N VAL A 182 37.46 0.60 2.72
CA VAL A 182 38.70 0.17 3.41
C VAL A 182 38.48 -1.04 4.34
N THR A 183 37.30 -1.19 4.96
CA THR A 183 37.03 -2.32 5.88
C THR A 183 36.67 -3.62 5.15
N ARG A 184 37.62 -4.55 5.03
CA ARG A 184 37.35 -5.98 4.74
C ARG A 184 37.05 -6.74 6.04
N GLN A 185 35.85 -6.60 6.60
CA GLN A 185 35.48 -7.15 7.93
C GLN A 185 34.54 -8.37 7.85
N PRO A 186 34.57 -9.28 8.85
CA PRO A 186 33.78 -10.52 8.88
C PRO A 186 32.27 -10.32 9.16
N LEU A 187 31.49 -11.39 8.89
CA LEU A 187 30.03 -11.40 8.73
C LEU A 187 29.19 -10.85 9.91
N LEU A 188 29.68 -10.92 11.15
CA LEU A 188 28.93 -10.47 12.34
C LEU A 188 28.91 -8.93 12.47
N ASP A 189 30.00 -8.26 12.11
CA ASP A 189 30.07 -6.79 12.08
C ASP A 189 29.27 -6.21 10.90
N THR A 190 29.01 -7.04 9.88
CA THR A 190 28.15 -6.68 8.74
C THR A 190 26.69 -6.47 9.17
N LEU A 191 26.20 -7.20 10.18
CA LEU A 191 24.83 -7.02 10.69
C LEU A 191 24.67 -5.74 11.50
N ALA A 192 25.67 -5.38 12.32
CA ALA A 192 25.70 -4.11 13.05
C ALA A 192 25.86 -2.90 12.11
N LEU A 193 26.56 -3.09 10.99
CA LEU A 193 26.65 -2.11 9.92
C LEU A 193 25.31 -1.93 9.20
N VAL A 194 24.63 -3.02 8.86
CA VAL A 194 23.30 -2.98 8.21
C VAL A 194 22.27 -2.28 9.10
N SER A 195 22.24 -2.59 10.40
CA SER A 195 21.34 -1.90 11.33
C SER A 195 21.68 -0.40 11.49
N SER A 196 22.96 -0.03 11.38
CA SER A 196 23.37 1.38 11.37
C SER A 196 22.92 2.11 10.10
N LEU A 197 22.88 1.43 8.95
CA LEU A 197 22.44 2.00 7.67
C LEU A 197 20.91 2.14 7.56
N GLU A 198 20.12 1.41 8.35
CA GLU A 198 18.65 1.53 8.39
C GLU A 198 18.18 2.95 8.75
N CYS A 199 19.02 3.75 9.43
CA CYS A 199 18.65 5.10 9.79
C CYS A 199 18.71 6.10 8.61
N LEU A 200 19.35 5.73 7.50
CA LEU A 200 19.51 6.57 6.30
C LEU A 200 18.33 6.38 5.34
N ASP A 201 17.93 7.45 4.67
CA ASP A 201 16.87 7.39 3.67
C ASP A 201 17.35 6.78 2.33
N VAL A 202 16.40 6.36 1.51
CA VAL A 202 16.68 5.64 0.25
C VAL A 202 17.54 6.49 -0.70
N ARG A 203 17.36 7.83 -0.71
CA ARG A 203 18.17 8.73 -1.53
C ARG A 203 19.63 8.72 -1.07
N THR A 204 19.88 8.86 0.23
CA THR A 204 21.23 8.84 0.79
C THR A 204 21.89 7.47 0.61
N LEU A 205 21.14 6.37 0.71
CA LEU A 205 21.65 5.02 0.44
C LEU A 205 22.06 4.84 -1.04
N TRP A 206 21.28 5.36 -1.99
CA TRP A 206 21.67 5.34 -3.41
C TRP A 206 22.90 6.20 -3.70
N GLN A 207 23.00 7.37 -3.07
CA GLN A 207 24.19 8.22 -3.18
C GLN A 207 25.42 7.56 -2.56
N LEU A 208 25.26 6.89 -1.40
CA LEU A 208 26.32 6.10 -0.77
C LEU A 208 26.81 5.00 -1.71
N ILE A 209 25.90 4.25 -2.34
CA ILE A 209 26.24 3.22 -3.33
C ILE A 209 26.99 3.83 -4.52
N GLY A 210 26.55 5.00 -5.02
CA GLY A 210 27.26 5.72 -6.08
C GLY A 210 28.68 6.14 -5.69
N ILE A 211 28.86 6.75 -4.51
CA ILE A 211 30.18 7.25 -4.03
C ILE A 211 31.12 6.09 -3.71
N THR A 212 30.60 5.00 -3.13
CA THR A 212 31.37 3.77 -2.86
C THR A 212 31.78 3.05 -4.15
N ALA A 213 30.88 2.97 -5.14
CA ALA A 213 31.20 2.40 -6.45
C ALA A 213 32.25 3.23 -7.21
N ALA A 214 32.31 4.54 -6.98
CA ALA A 214 33.35 5.43 -7.51
C ALA A 214 34.69 5.38 -6.74
N GLY A 215 34.86 4.41 -5.84
CA GLY A 215 36.13 4.22 -5.11
C GLY A 215 36.40 5.25 -4.01
N GLY A 216 35.39 6.02 -3.57
CA GLY A 216 35.54 7.02 -2.51
C GLY A 216 36.25 8.33 -2.93
N ALA A 217 36.10 8.72 -4.21
CA ALA A 217 36.65 9.95 -4.79
C ALA A 217 36.21 11.25 -4.08
N ALA A 218 36.99 12.32 -4.27
CA ALA A 218 36.90 13.58 -3.52
C ALA A 218 35.60 14.37 -3.77
N PRO A 219 35.17 15.25 -2.83
CA PRO A 219 33.86 15.92 -2.83
C PRO A 219 33.54 16.73 -4.10
N GLU A 220 34.57 17.28 -4.76
CA GLU A 220 34.43 18.23 -5.87
C GLU A 220 33.90 17.58 -7.16
N GLU A 221 34.22 16.31 -7.42
CA GLU A 221 33.73 15.59 -8.61
C GLU A 221 32.27 15.12 -8.46
N VAL A 222 31.84 14.84 -7.23
CA VAL A 222 30.45 14.44 -6.91
C VAL A 222 29.51 15.65 -6.92
N ALA A 223 29.98 16.82 -6.47
CA ALA A 223 29.22 18.07 -6.55
C ALA A 223 28.89 18.43 -8.00
N ALA A 224 29.82 18.27 -8.94
CA ALA A 224 29.60 18.51 -10.36
C ALA A 224 28.57 17.54 -10.99
N ALA A 225 28.50 16.29 -10.52
CA ALA A 225 27.50 15.32 -10.96
C ALA A 225 26.10 15.61 -10.39
N CYS A 226 26.01 16.08 -9.14
CA CYS A 226 24.75 16.49 -8.50
C CYS A 226 24.19 17.81 -9.06
N ASP A 227 25.05 18.77 -9.42
CA ASP A 227 24.64 20.06 -9.98
C ASP A 227 24.04 19.94 -11.40
N LYS A 228 24.34 18.82 -12.08
CA LYS A 228 23.72 18.46 -13.36
C LYS A 228 22.33 17.81 -13.19
N ALA A 229 22.03 17.27 -12.01
CA ALA A 229 20.73 16.68 -11.67
C ALA A 229 19.77 17.68 -10.98
N SER A 230 20.29 18.77 -10.38
CA SER A 230 19.49 19.78 -9.68
C SER A 230 18.80 20.79 -10.61
N LYS A 231 19.26 20.94 -11.86
CA LYS A 231 18.76 21.96 -12.83
C LYS A 231 17.37 21.70 -13.43
N THR A 232 16.61 20.71 -12.96
CA THR A 232 15.28 20.38 -13.51
C THR A 232 14.10 20.60 -12.56
N TYR A 233 14.29 21.29 -11.44
CA TYR A 233 13.18 21.69 -10.55
C TYR A 233 13.37 23.12 -10.04
N THR A 234 12.82 24.10 -10.76
CA THR A 234 12.54 25.42 -10.22
C THR A 234 11.21 25.38 -9.49
N HIS A 235 11.22 25.44 -8.17
CA HIS A 235 10.03 25.80 -7.39
C HIS A 235 10.19 27.20 -6.82
N GLU A 236 9.28 28.06 -7.23
CA GLU A 236 9.04 29.41 -6.76
C GLU A 236 8.26 29.33 -5.44
N TRP A 237 8.72 30.01 -4.39
CA TRP A 237 7.97 30.12 -3.13
C TRP A 237 7.06 31.35 -3.19
N THR A 238 5.75 31.14 -3.28
CA THR A 238 4.76 32.16 -2.91
C THR A 238 4.16 31.84 -1.54
N LEU A 239 4.50 32.67 -0.56
CA LEU A 239 3.98 32.60 0.81
C LEU A 239 2.56 33.18 0.85
N GLN A 240 1.54 32.32 0.72
CA GLN A 240 0.15 32.71 0.99
C GLN A 240 -0.16 32.56 2.49
N ARG A 241 -0.43 33.68 3.16
CA ARG A 241 -1.00 33.74 4.51
C ARG A 241 -2.40 33.10 4.54
N CYS A 242 -2.58 32.09 5.39
CA CYS A 242 -3.85 31.62 5.94
C CYS A 242 -3.59 31.35 7.44
N SER A 243 -4.30 31.93 8.41
CA SER A 243 -5.74 31.95 8.54
C SER A 243 -6.24 33.12 9.40
N GLN A 244 -7.39 33.67 9.03
CA GLN A 244 -8.22 34.52 9.88
C GLN A 244 -9.31 33.66 10.52
N LEU A 245 -9.14 33.23 11.77
CA LEU A 245 -10.25 32.76 12.63
C LEU A 245 -9.95 33.15 14.10
N PRO A 246 -10.95 33.63 14.86
CA PRO A 246 -10.79 33.94 16.28
C PRO A 246 -10.93 32.67 17.12
N LEU A 247 -9.99 32.44 18.04
CA LEU A 247 -10.00 31.32 18.99
C LEU A 247 -10.25 31.84 20.42
N GLN A 248 -11.19 31.19 21.12
CA GLN A 248 -11.49 31.42 22.53
C GLN A 248 -10.46 30.73 23.45
N GLN A 249 -10.24 31.31 24.63
CA GLN A 249 -9.23 30.91 25.62
C GLN A 249 -9.40 29.47 26.16
N GLY A 250 -8.27 28.75 26.25
CA GLY A 250 -8.17 27.51 27.03
C GLY A 250 -7.51 26.29 26.36
N THR A 251 -6.73 26.43 25.28
CA THR A 251 -6.05 25.28 24.65
C THR A 251 -4.58 25.55 24.35
N SER A 252 -3.75 24.54 24.61
CA SER A 252 -2.37 24.46 24.15
C SER A 252 -2.31 24.60 22.62
N VAL A 253 -1.33 25.36 22.13
CA VAL A 253 -1.16 25.62 20.70
C VAL A 253 -0.15 24.62 20.14
N GLU A 254 -0.63 23.59 19.46
CA GLU A 254 0.21 22.80 18.55
C GLU A 254 0.38 23.56 17.23
N SER A 255 1.63 23.92 16.90
CA SER A 255 1.96 24.56 15.62
C SER A 255 1.90 23.54 14.48
N PRO A 256 1.28 23.86 13.32
CA PRO A 256 1.28 23.01 12.13
C PRO A 256 2.67 22.69 11.58
N ALA A 257 3.70 23.44 11.98
CA ALA A 257 5.08 23.23 11.53
C ALA A 257 5.66 21.87 11.98
N PHE A 258 5.13 21.25 13.04
CA PHE A 258 5.68 20.02 13.61
C PHE A 258 4.99 18.72 13.15
N GLN A 259 4.02 18.78 12.22
CA GLN A 259 3.31 17.58 11.73
C GLN A 259 4.06 16.75 10.67
N PHE A 260 5.20 17.22 10.16
CA PHE A 260 5.95 16.48 9.13
C PHE A 260 6.70 15.22 9.63
N GLY A 261 6.85 15.04 10.95
CA GLY A 261 7.52 13.86 11.54
C GLY A 261 6.69 12.57 11.59
N GLY A 262 5.37 12.65 11.38
CA GLY A 262 4.46 11.49 11.54
C GLY A 262 4.46 10.49 10.37
N MET A 263 4.87 10.90 9.17
CA MET A 263 4.84 10.02 7.98
C MET A 263 6.01 9.01 7.95
N ALA A 264 7.14 9.33 8.58
CA ALA A 264 8.32 8.45 8.60
C ALA A 264 8.09 7.14 9.38
N GLY A 265 7.40 7.21 10.53
CA GLY A 265 7.17 6.05 11.40
C GLY A 265 6.12 5.06 10.87
N ALA A 266 5.14 5.53 10.09
CA ALA A 266 4.15 4.66 9.45
C ALA A 266 4.75 3.96 8.21
N ALA A 267 5.51 4.70 7.38
CA ALA A 267 6.19 4.15 6.21
C ALA A 267 7.21 3.06 6.58
N GLN A 268 8.01 3.27 7.64
CA GLN A 268 8.96 2.28 8.15
C GLN A 268 8.30 0.97 8.59
N ARG A 269 7.08 1.03 9.16
CA ARG A 269 6.34 -0.18 9.60
C ARG A 269 5.75 -0.98 8.44
N LEU A 270 5.47 -0.34 7.30
CA LEU A 270 4.87 -0.99 6.13
C LEU A 270 5.91 -1.53 5.15
N LEU A 271 7.11 -0.92 5.11
CA LEU A 271 8.20 -1.33 4.23
C LEU A 271 8.55 -2.82 4.29
N PRO A 272 8.70 -3.48 5.46
CA PRO A 272 9.01 -4.92 5.49
C PRO A 272 7.90 -5.77 4.88
N TRP A 273 6.63 -5.39 5.03
CA TRP A 273 5.50 -6.10 4.43
C TRP A 273 5.48 -5.96 2.91
N LEU A 274 5.75 -4.76 2.41
CA LEU A 274 5.86 -4.50 0.97
C LEU A 274 7.03 -5.25 0.36
N ALA A 275 8.20 -5.22 0.99
CA ALA A 275 9.38 -5.95 0.56
C ALA A 275 9.15 -7.47 0.55
N ALA A 276 8.57 -8.02 1.61
CA ALA A 276 8.24 -9.44 1.68
C ALA A 276 7.19 -9.85 0.63
N ALA A 277 6.20 -9.00 0.34
CA ALA A 277 5.20 -9.25 -0.69
C ALA A 277 5.80 -9.24 -2.11
N LEU A 278 6.75 -8.35 -2.39
CA LEU A 278 7.49 -8.31 -3.65
C LEU A 278 8.46 -9.50 -3.78
N LEU A 279 9.13 -9.87 -2.69
CA LEU A 279 9.99 -11.05 -2.64
C LEU A 279 9.20 -12.33 -2.93
N LEU A 280 7.99 -12.46 -2.36
CA LEU A 280 7.12 -13.60 -2.64
C LEU A 280 6.73 -13.69 -4.12
N ARG A 281 6.34 -12.57 -4.74
CA ARG A 281 6.05 -12.48 -6.18
C ARG A 281 7.25 -12.89 -7.02
N TRP A 282 8.43 -12.37 -6.67
CA TRP A 282 9.67 -12.70 -7.36
C TRP A 282 10.03 -14.18 -7.21
N ALA A 283 9.91 -14.76 -6.01
CA ALA A 283 10.17 -16.18 -5.77
C ALA A 283 9.23 -17.10 -6.59
N VAL A 284 7.93 -16.75 -6.67
CA VAL A 284 6.97 -17.49 -7.51
C VAL A 284 7.34 -17.37 -8.99
N SER A 285 7.83 -16.21 -9.45
CA SER A 285 8.23 -15.96 -10.84
C SER A 285 9.34 -16.88 -11.38
N LEU A 286 10.13 -17.48 -10.48
CA LEU A 286 11.20 -18.41 -10.83
C LEU A 286 10.68 -19.76 -11.36
N HIS A 287 9.44 -20.13 -11.01
CA HIS A 287 8.82 -21.41 -11.39
C HIS A 287 8.39 -21.43 -12.87
N SER A 288 7.91 -22.58 -13.35
CA SER A 288 7.31 -22.76 -14.68
C SER A 288 6.11 -21.82 -14.90
N TYR A 289 5.67 -21.73 -16.15
CA TYR A 289 4.54 -20.89 -16.56
C TYR A 289 3.56 -21.69 -17.41
N SER A 290 2.39 -21.10 -17.69
CA SER A 290 1.36 -21.77 -18.47
C SER A 290 1.82 -22.10 -19.88
N GLY A 291 1.83 -23.40 -20.19
CA GLY A 291 2.20 -23.95 -21.49
C GLY A 291 3.70 -23.95 -21.81
N MET A 292 4.56 -23.93 -20.78
CA MET A 292 6.01 -24.02 -20.95
C MET A 292 6.41 -25.32 -21.68
N ASN A 293 7.17 -25.20 -22.77
CA ASN A 293 7.59 -26.30 -23.64
C ASN A 293 6.44 -27.17 -24.18
N THR A 294 5.26 -26.58 -24.48
CA THR A 294 4.12 -27.33 -25.05
C THR A 294 3.72 -26.83 -26.45
N PRO A 295 4.54 -27.06 -27.49
CA PRO A 295 4.17 -26.73 -28.86
C PRO A 295 2.94 -27.55 -29.33
N PRO A 296 2.19 -27.11 -30.35
CA PRO A 296 2.43 -25.89 -31.14
C PRO A 296 1.78 -24.62 -30.58
N ARG A 297 0.89 -24.74 -29.58
CA ARG A 297 0.08 -23.61 -29.09
C ARG A 297 0.50 -23.03 -27.74
N PHE A 298 1.29 -23.71 -26.92
CA PHE A 298 1.71 -23.19 -25.60
C PHE A 298 0.49 -22.81 -24.73
N GLY A 299 0.61 -21.81 -23.86
CA GLY A 299 -0.43 -21.40 -22.90
C GLY A 299 -0.54 -19.89 -22.74
N ASP A 300 -1.07 -19.44 -21.61
CA ASP A 300 -1.34 -18.01 -21.35
C ASP A 300 -0.07 -17.14 -21.41
N PHE A 301 1.12 -17.72 -21.16
CA PHE A 301 2.40 -17.03 -21.32
C PHE A 301 2.63 -16.58 -22.78
N GLU A 302 2.44 -17.51 -23.72
CA GLU A 302 2.57 -17.23 -25.15
C GLU A 302 1.47 -16.30 -25.65
N ALA A 303 0.25 -16.41 -25.10
CA ALA A 303 -0.82 -15.49 -25.46
C ALA A 303 -0.46 -14.03 -25.17
N GLN A 304 0.06 -13.76 -23.97
CA GLN A 304 0.50 -12.40 -23.60
C GLN A 304 1.71 -11.94 -24.41
N ARG A 305 2.71 -12.82 -24.67
CA ARG A 305 3.86 -12.49 -25.53
C ARG A 305 3.41 -12.15 -26.96
N HIS A 306 2.49 -12.95 -27.52
CA HIS A 306 1.95 -12.70 -28.85
C HIS A 306 1.14 -11.39 -28.90
N TRP A 307 0.41 -11.03 -27.83
CA TRP A 307 -0.23 -9.72 -27.77
C TRP A 307 0.78 -8.57 -27.77
N MET A 308 1.93 -8.73 -27.12
CA MET A 308 3.03 -7.75 -27.18
C MET A 308 3.62 -7.65 -28.59
N GLU A 309 3.84 -8.79 -29.25
CA GLU A 309 4.28 -8.86 -30.66
C GLU A 309 3.31 -8.09 -31.58
N ILE A 310 2.01 -8.38 -31.50
CA ILE A 310 0.99 -7.71 -32.30
C ILE A 310 0.92 -6.22 -31.97
N ALA A 311 0.91 -5.86 -30.69
CA ALA A 311 0.71 -4.49 -30.26
C ALA A 311 1.87 -3.57 -30.68
N VAL A 312 3.11 -4.07 -30.65
CA VAL A 312 4.31 -3.31 -31.02
C VAL A 312 4.47 -3.15 -32.53
N ASN A 313 4.06 -4.15 -33.32
CA ASN A 313 4.33 -4.18 -34.76
C ASN A 313 3.16 -3.69 -35.62
N LEU A 314 1.91 -3.72 -35.12
CA LEU A 314 0.72 -3.36 -35.88
C LEU A 314 0.02 -2.11 -35.31
N PRO A 315 -0.62 -1.28 -36.15
CA PRO A 315 -1.45 -0.18 -35.67
C PRO A 315 -2.66 -0.70 -34.87
N ALA A 316 -3.12 0.07 -33.89
CA ALA A 316 -4.19 -0.34 -32.97
C ALA A 316 -5.47 -0.81 -33.67
N THR A 317 -5.83 -0.21 -34.81
CA THR A 317 -6.99 -0.61 -35.61
C THR A 317 -6.94 -2.04 -36.13
N GLU A 318 -5.75 -2.66 -36.20
CA GLU A 318 -5.52 -4.02 -36.70
C GLU A 318 -5.41 -5.07 -35.57
N TRP A 319 -5.31 -4.68 -34.30
CA TRP A 319 -5.11 -5.62 -33.18
C TRP A 319 -6.21 -6.68 -33.03
N TYR A 320 -7.44 -6.33 -33.41
CA TYR A 320 -8.63 -7.18 -33.30
C TYR A 320 -9.14 -7.70 -34.66
N ARG A 321 -8.35 -7.53 -35.73
CA ARG A 321 -8.71 -7.92 -37.09
C ARG A 321 -7.88 -9.12 -37.54
N ASN A 322 -8.55 -10.05 -38.20
CA ASN A 322 -7.87 -11.18 -38.83
C ASN A 322 -7.22 -10.74 -40.14
N SER A 323 -5.93 -10.99 -40.30
CA SER A 323 -5.15 -10.64 -41.50
C SER A 323 -3.99 -11.62 -41.69
N SER A 324 -3.23 -11.48 -42.77
CA SER A 324 -2.00 -12.27 -42.96
C SER A 324 -0.94 -11.97 -41.88
N ALA A 325 -0.98 -10.79 -41.28
CA ALA A 325 -0.07 -10.37 -40.22
C ALA A 325 -0.59 -10.69 -38.80
N ASN A 326 -1.91 -10.84 -38.62
CA ASN A 326 -2.55 -11.13 -37.33
C ASN A 326 -3.56 -12.27 -37.48
N ASP A 327 -3.16 -13.48 -37.09
CA ASP A 327 -4.03 -14.66 -37.11
C ASP A 327 -4.79 -14.77 -35.79
N LEU A 328 -6.07 -14.38 -35.78
CA LEU A 328 -6.90 -14.41 -34.58
C LEU A 328 -7.16 -15.82 -34.03
N SER A 329 -6.80 -16.88 -34.78
CA SER A 329 -6.86 -18.27 -34.32
C SER A 329 -5.63 -18.69 -33.49
N TYR A 330 -4.54 -17.93 -33.58
CA TYR A 330 -3.32 -18.08 -32.79
C TYR A 330 -3.26 -16.97 -31.74
N TRP A 331 -3.87 -17.21 -30.57
CA TRP A 331 -3.88 -16.28 -29.44
C TRP A 331 -4.26 -14.83 -29.79
N GLY A 332 -5.33 -14.64 -30.56
CA GLY A 332 -5.87 -13.31 -30.85
C GLY A 332 -6.18 -12.51 -29.57
N LEU A 333 -6.06 -11.17 -29.66
CA LEU A 333 -6.36 -10.28 -28.55
C LEU A 333 -7.86 -10.32 -28.22
N ASP A 334 -8.18 -10.85 -27.04
CA ASP A 334 -9.57 -11.08 -26.59
C ASP A 334 -9.98 -10.21 -25.39
N TYR A 335 -9.07 -9.35 -24.94
CA TYR A 335 -9.31 -8.40 -23.84
C TYR A 335 -9.61 -7.01 -24.39
N PRO A 336 -10.26 -6.12 -23.62
CA PRO A 336 -10.57 -4.78 -24.10
C PRO A 336 -9.31 -3.90 -24.29
N PRO A 337 -9.45 -2.72 -24.92
CA PRO A 337 -8.30 -1.99 -25.46
C PRO A 337 -7.18 -1.63 -24.48
N LEU A 338 -7.48 -1.45 -23.18
CA LEU A 338 -6.43 -1.10 -22.21
C LEU A 338 -5.41 -2.23 -22.04
N SER A 339 -5.81 -3.50 -22.20
CA SER A 339 -4.85 -4.61 -22.26
C SER A 339 -3.98 -4.59 -23.52
N GLY A 340 -4.51 -4.11 -24.64
CA GLY A 340 -3.71 -3.89 -25.85
C GLY A 340 -2.63 -2.83 -25.61
N TYR A 341 -2.99 -1.69 -25.01
CA TYR A 341 -2.00 -0.66 -24.65
C TYR A 341 -1.01 -1.13 -23.59
N GLN A 342 -1.44 -1.91 -22.60
CA GLN A 342 -0.52 -2.55 -21.65
C GLN A 342 0.48 -3.47 -22.38
N SER A 343 -0.02 -4.29 -23.31
CA SER A 343 0.83 -5.18 -24.13
C SER A 343 1.77 -4.38 -25.02
N TRP A 344 1.34 -3.23 -25.54
CA TRP A 344 2.21 -2.32 -26.29
C TRP A 344 3.36 -1.79 -25.43
N VAL A 345 3.08 -1.27 -24.22
CA VAL A 345 4.12 -0.77 -23.31
C VAL A 345 5.08 -1.89 -22.87
N CYS A 346 4.55 -3.05 -22.49
CA CYS A 346 5.37 -4.20 -22.10
C CYS A 346 6.19 -4.73 -23.28
N GLY A 347 5.60 -4.79 -24.46
CA GLY A 347 6.28 -5.22 -25.68
C GLY A 347 7.39 -4.26 -26.11
N ARG A 348 7.20 -2.94 -25.94
CA ARG A 348 8.25 -1.95 -26.16
C ARG A 348 9.44 -2.15 -25.21
N TYR A 349 9.17 -2.49 -23.96
CA TYR A 349 10.21 -2.85 -22.99
C TYR A 349 10.94 -4.12 -23.44
N VAL A 350 10.22 -5.20 -23.75
CA VAL A 350 10.83 -6.46 -24.22
C VAL A 350 11.65 -6.24 -25.50
N ALA A 351 11.12 -5.49 -26.48
CA ALA A 351 11.80 -5.18 -27.73
C ALA A 351 13.15 -4.46 -27.54
N ALA A 352 13.27 -3.64 -26.48
CA ALA A 352 14.48 -2.91 -26.19
C ALA A 352 15.64 -3.80 -25.68
N PHE A 353 15.33 -4.97 -25.11
CA PHE A 353 16.32 -5.89 -24.55
C PHE A 353 16.45 -7.20 -25.34
N GLU A 354 15.36 -7.70 -25.92
CA GLU A 354 15.32 -8.97 -26.66
C GLU A 354 14.29 -8.85 -27.82
N PRO A 355 14.66 -8.16 -28.92
CA PRO A 355 13.74 -7.88 -30.03
C PRO A 355 13.20 -9.15 -30.68
N GLU A 356 13.98 -10.23 -30.71
CA GLU A 356 13.57 -11.55 -31.24
C GLU A 356 12.32 -12.11 -30.57
N ALA A 357 12.08 -11.80 -29.29
CA ALA A 357 10.93 -12.30 -28.54
C ALA A 357 9.59 -11.65 -28.97
N VAL A 358 9.62 -10.59 -29.78
CA VAL A 358 8.42 -9.87 -30.26
C VAL A 358 8.48 -9.59 -31.78
N GLN A 359 9.29 -10.34 -32.53
CA GLN A 359 9.31 -10.24 -33.99
C GLN A 359 8.02 -10.78 -34.60
N LEU A 360 7.39 -9.97 -35.45
CA LEU A 360 6.12 -10.31 -36.09
C LEU A 360 6.22 -11.64 -36.86
N VAL A 361 5.33 -12.59 -36.56
CA VAL A 361 5.25 -13.96 -37.08
C VAL A 361 6.42 -14.87 -36.67
N ALA A 362 7.67 -14.39 -36.75
CA ALA A 362 8.86 -15.20 -36.48
C ALA A 362 9.01 -15.61 -35.01
N SER A 363 8.45 -14.84 -34.07
CA SER A 363 8.58 -15.08 -32.63
C SER A 363 7.50 -15.98 -32.02
N ARG A 364 6.63 -16.60 -32.83
CA ARG A 364 5.58 -17.52 -32.35
C ARG A 364 6.19 -18.71 -31.62
N GLY A 365 5.84 -18.88 -30.36
CA GLY A 365 6.40 -19.92 -29.50
C GLY A 365 7.83 -19.66 -29.04
N TYR A 366 8.29 -18.41 -29.04
CA TYR A 366 9.65 -18.05 -28.61
C TYR A 366 9.84 -18.27 -27.10
N GLU A 367 10.67 -19.24 -26.74
CA GLU A 367 11.04 -19.52 -25.35
C GLU A 367 12.55 -19.37 -25.15
N SER A 368 12.95 -18.45 -24.26
CA SER A 368 14.33 -18.29 -23.83
C SER A 368 14.39 -17.99 -22.33
N ARG A 369 15.56 -18.19 -21.71
CA ARG A 369 15.73 -17.83 -20.28
C ARG A 369 15.68 -16.32 -20.06
N SER A 370 16.15 -15.53 -21.02
CA SER A 370 16.11 -14.06 -20.98
C SER A 370 14.69 -13.54 -21.19
N SER A 371 13.94 -14.08 -22.15
CA SER A 371 12.57 -13.64 -22.45
C SER A 371 11.64 -13.95 -21.28
N LYS A 372 11.80 -15.13 -20.65
CA LYS A 372 11.12 -15.44 -19.38
C LYS A 372 11.37 -14.37 -18.32
N ARG A 373 12.62 -13.94 -18.11
CA ARG A 373 12.92 -12.92 -17.09
C ARG A 373 12.28 -11.57 -17.42
N LEU A 374 12.41 -11.11 -18.67
CA LEU A 374 11.83 -9.83 -19.11
C LEU A 374 10.31 -9.80 -18.95
N LEU A 375 9.64 -10.87 -19.40
CA LEU A 375 8.19 -11.02 -19.27
C LEU A 375 7.75 -11.09 -17.80
N ARG A 376 8.49 -11.75 -16.91
CA ARG A 376 8.20 -11.74 -15.47
C ARG A 376 8.37 -10.34 -14.85
N GLN A 377 9.36 -9.58 -15.30
CA GLN A 377 9.57 -8.20 -14.85
C GLN A 377 8.42 -7.27 -15.24
N THR A 378 7.83 -7.44 -16.44
CA THR A 378 6.69 -6.62 -16.86
C THR A 378 5.45 -6.86 -16.01
N VAL A 379 5.16 -8.11 -15.62
CA VAL A 379 4.06 -8.43 -14.68
C VAL A 379 4.33 -7.82 -13.30
N LEU A 380 5.54 -7.94 -12.78
CA LEU A 380 5.92 -7.36 -11.48
C LEU A 380 5.80 -5.83 -11.47
N ALA A 381 6.24 -5.17 -12.54
CA ALA A 381 6.13 -3.73 -12.68
C ALA A 381 4.66 -3.27 -12.77
N ALA A 382 3.82 -4.00 -13.52
CA ALA A 382 2.40 -3.70 -13.64
C ALA A 382 1.65 -3.87 -12.30
N ASP A 383 1.94 -4.94 -11.56
CA ASP A 383 1.41 -5.18 -10.21
C ASP A 383 1.85 -4.05 -9.25
N ALA A 384 3.15 -3.71 -9.22
CA ALA A 384 3.67 -2.63 -8.38
C ALA A 384 3.08 -1.25 -8.71
N ALA A 385 2.86 -0.96 -9.99
CA ALA A 385 2.34 0.33 -10.43
C ALA A 385 0.84 0.51 -10.13
N ALA A 386 0.04 -0.55 -10.21
CA ALA A 386 -1.42 -0.46 -10.11
C ALA A 386 -1.98 -1.04 -8.80
N PHE A 387 -1.52 -2.22 -8.38
CA PHE A 387 -2.13 -2.96 -7.26
C PHE A 387 -1.60 -2.51 -5.91
N LEU A 388 -0.28 -2.32 -5.75
CA LEU A 388 0.33 -1.88 -4.49
C LEU A 388 -0.25 -0.54 -3.98
N PRO A 389 -0.28 0.55 -4.76
CA PRO A 389 -0.88 1.81 -4.30
C PRO A 389 -2.38 1.67 -4.02
N ALA A 390 -3.10 0.88 -4.82
CA ALA A 390 -4.51 0.62 -4.60
C ALA A 390 -4.77 -0.20 -3.32
N ALA A 391 -3.91 -1.15 -2.98
CA ALA A 391 -3.99 -1.95 -1.77
C ALA A 391 -3.74 -1.08 -0.52
N LEU A 392 -2.78 -0.15 -0.58
CA LEU A 392 -2.55 0.85 0.46
C LEU A 392 -3.76 1.76 0.64
N ALA A 393 -4.35 2.25 -0.46
CA ALA A 393 -5.55 3.08 -0.42
C ALA A 393 -6.76 2.31 0.14
N ALA A 394 -6.97 1.06 -0.27
CA ALA A 394 -8.04 0.22 0.24
C ALA A 394 -7.85 -0.07 1.73
N ALA A 395 -6.63 -0.39 2.18
CA ALA A 395 -6.31 -0.58 3.59
C ALA A 395 -6.61 0.68 4.41
N ALA A 396 -6.21 1.87 3.94
CA ALA A 396 -6.46 3.13 4.63
C ALA A 396 -7.97 3.47 4.71
N VAL A 397 -8.72 3.25 3.63
CA VAL A 397 -10.14 3.62 3.57
C VAL A 397 -11.04 2.63 4.30
N PHE A 398 -10.78 1.32 4.17
CA PHE A 398 -11.64 0.28 4.74
C PHE A 398 -11.14 -0.29 6.07
N GLY A 399 -9.87 -0.10 6.41
CA GLY A 399 -9.28 -0.59 7.66
C GLY A 399 -9.82 0.13 8.90
N GLY A 400 -10.10 1.42 8.83
CA GLY A 400 -10.64 2.22 9.93
C GLY A 400 -9.62 2.54 11.03
N ASP A 401 -8.88 1.54 11.54
CA ASP A 401 -7.76 1.72 12.47
C ASP A 401 -6.47 1.10 11.90
N SER A 402 -5.31 1.42 12.49
CA SER A 402 -4.00 0.95 12.00
C SER A 402 -3.86 -0.58 12.03
N ALA A 403 -4.55 -1.26 12.94
CA ALA A 403 -4.46 -2.70 13.13
C ALA A 403 -5.17 -3.44 11.99
N ARG A 404 -6.43 -3.08 11.76
CA ARG A 404 -7.25 -3.58 10.67
C ARG A 404 -6.71 -3.18 9.31
N SER A 405 -6.18 -1.96 9.18
CA SER A 405 -5.52 -1.51 7.94
C SER A 405 -4.35 -2.42 7.58
N LEU A 406 -3.51 -2.81 8.56
CA LEU A 406 -2.42 -3.74 8.33
C LEU A 406 -2.92 -5.12 7.90
N LEU A 407 -3.95 -5.66 8.55
CA LEU A 407 -4.51 -6.97 8.20
C LEU A 407 -5.15 -6.97 6.81
N VAL A 408 -5.85 -5.90 6.42
CA VAL A 408 -6.38 -5.72 5.06
C VAL A 408 -5.24 -5.68 4.05
N LEU A 409 -4.19 -4.89 4.32
CA LEU A 409 -3.04 -4.77 3.44
C LEU A 409 -2.34 -6.13 3.25
N VAL A 410 -2.07 -6.83 4.34
CA VAL A 410 -1.43 -8.16 4.31
C VAL A 410 -2.32 -9.17 3.56
N GLY A 411 -3.62 -9.16 3.81
CA GLY A 411 -4.59 -10.02 3.13
C GLY A 411 -4.63 -9.82 1.60
N LEU A 412 -4.49 -8.57 1.15
CA LEU A 412 -4.41 -8.24 -0.27
C LEU A 412 -3.05 -8.61 -0.88
N LEU A 413 -1.95 -8.20 -0.25
CA LEU A 413 -0.61 -8.35 -0.80
C LEU A 413 -0.12 -9.80 -0.83
N PHE A 414 -0.52 -10.61 0.15
CA PHE A 414 -0.13 -12.01 0.28
C PHE A 414 -1.21 -12.97 -0.21
N SER A 415 -2.24 -12.53 -0.94
CA SER A 415 -3.24 -13.45 -1.49
C SER A 415 -2.58 -14.47 -2.43
N PRO A 416 -2.53 -15.76 -2.07
CA PRO A 416 -1.78 -16.75 -2.82
C PRO A 416 -2.39 -16.98 -4.20
N ALA A 417 -3.72 -16.90 -4.32
CA ALA A 417 -4.41 -17.01 -5.59
C ALA A 417 -3.94 -15.94 -6.59
N ALA A 418 -3.91 -14.66 -6.16
CA ALA A 418 -3.47 -13.57 -7.04
C ALA A 418 -1.98 -13.70 -7.41
N VAL A 419 -1.13 -14.02 -6.41
CA VAL A 419 0.31 -14.18 -6.63
C VAL A 419 0.59 -15.33 -7.60
N LEU A 420 -0.05 -16.49 -7.43
CA LEU A 420 0.19 -17.67 -8.26
C LEU A 420 -0.30 -17.47 -9.69
N ILE A 421 -1.45 -16.83 -9.89
CA ILE A 421 -1.98 -16.63 -11.24
C ILE A 421 -1.19 -15.58 -12.02
N ASP A 422 -0.80 -14.47 -11.40
CA ASP A 422 -0.05 -13.44 -12.14
C ASP A 422 1.43 -13.82 -12.26
N HIS A 423 2.08 -14.17 -11.16
CA HIS A 423 3.53 -14.36 -11.12
C HIS A 423 3.96 -15.81 -11.37
N GLY A 424 3.04 -16.78 -11.32
CA GLY A 424 3.30 -18.19 -11.67
C GLY A 424 2.74 -18.54 -13.04
N HIS A 425 1.41 -18.57 -13.15
CA HIS A 425 0.69 -18.93 -14.38
C HIS A 425 0.93 -17.95 -15.55
N PHE A 426 1.23 -16.68 -15.24
CA PHE A 426 1.54 -15.57 -16.16
C PHE A 426 0.30 -14.84 -16.68
N GLN A 427 -0.22 -13.92 -15.87
CA GLN A 427 -1.35 -13.05 -16.18
C GLN A 427 -1.12 -11.65 -15.61
N TYR A 428 -1.95 -10.69 -16.02
CA TYR A 428 -1.92 -9.30 -15.53
C TYR A 428 -3.17 -8.93 -14.72
N ASN A 429 -3.71 -9.85 -13.91
CA ASN A 429 -4.97 -9.59 -13.19
C ASN A 429 -4.82 -8.47 -12.15
N CYS A 430 -3.70 -8.40 -11.44
CA CYS A 430 -3.41 -7.39 -10.42
C CYS A 430 -3.49 -5.96 -10.97
N PHE A 431 -3.20 -5.74 -12.26
CA PHE A 431 -3.35 -4.43 -12.88
C PHE A 431 -4.83 -3.99 -12.90
N GLY A 432 -5.72 -4.80 -13.47
CA GLY A 432 -7.16 -4.54 -13.50
C GLY A 432 -7.81 -4.56 -12.12
N LEU A 433 -7.41 -5.50 -11.24
CA LEU A 433 -7.89 -5.59 -9.85
C LEU A 433 -7.43 -4.40 -9.01
N GLY A 434 -6.23 -3.88 -9.23
CA GLY A 434 -5.71 -2.68 -8.59
C GLY A 434 -6.54 -1.46 -8.94
N LEU A 435 -6.85 -1.27 -10.23
CA LEU A 435 -7.76 -0.21 -10.69
C LEU A 435 -9.16 -0.34 -10.06
N ALA A 436 -9.70 -1.55 -9.93
CA ALA A 436 -10.98 -1.79 -9.27
C ALA A 436 -10.92 -1.47 -7.76
N ALA A 437 -9.86 -1.91 -7.06
CA ALA A 437 -9.67 -1.65 -5.64
C ALA A 437 -9.49 -0.14 -5.36
N GLY A 438 -8.66 0.54 -6.15
CA GLY A 438 -8.48 1.99 -6.08
C GLY A 438 -9.77 2.74 -6.39
N GLY A 439 -10.53 2.29 -7.39
CA GLY A 439 -11.87 2.81 -7.68
C GLY A 439 -12.84 2.63 -6.52
N ALA A 440 -12.81 1.47 -5.85
CA ALA A 440 -13.66 1.18 -4.70
C ALA A 440 -13.28 2.05 -3.49
N ALA A 441 -11.98 2.22 -3.21
CA ALA A 441 -11.47 3.10 -2.18
C ALA A 441 -11.85 4.57 -2.45
N ALA A 442 -11.68 5.05 -3.69
CA ALA A 442 -12.11 6.38 -4.11
C ALA A 442 -13.63 6.58 -3.93
N ALA A 443 -14.45 5.59 -4.30
CA ALA A 443 -15.89 5.64 -4.16
C ALA A 443 -16.31 5.73 -2.69
N ALA A 444 -15.72 4.89 -1.83
CA ALA A 444 -15.94 4.89 -0.39
C ALA A 444 -15.53 6.22 0.25
N ALA A 445 -14.39 6.80 -0.16
CA ALA A 445 -13.88 8.09 0.29
C ALA A 445 -14.68 9.31 -0.23
N GLY A 446 -15.64 9.14 -1.14
CA GLY A 446 -16.44 10.25 -1.67
C GLY A 446 -15.99 10.83 -3.01
N HIS A 447 -14.91 10.33 -3.58
CA HIS A 447 -14.36 10.75 -4.87
C HIS A 447 -15.03 9.99 -6.04
N GLY A 448 -16.33 10.23 -6.24
CA GLY A 448 -17.14 9.48 -7.22
C GLY A 448 -16.65 9.58 -8.68
N VAL A 449 -16.08 10.72 -9.09
CA VAL A 449 -15.53 10.89 -10.45
C VAL A 449 -14.27 10.04 -10.64
N LEU A 450 -13.31 10.13 -9.72
CA LEU A 450 -12.11 9.28 -9.74
C LEU A 450 -12.46 7.79 -9.70
N ALA A 451 -13.43 7.41 -8.87
CA ALA A 451 -13.95 6.05 -8.83
C ALA A 451 -14.49 5.58 -10.19
N SER A 452 -15.25 6.44 -10.86
CA SER A 452 -15.84 6.14 -12.18
C SER A 452 -14.76 5.97 -13.25
N VAL A 453 -13.72 6.82 -13.22
CA VAL A 453 -12.57 6.70 -14.14
C VAL A 453 -11.78 5.42 -13.88
N LEU A 454 -11.34 5.18 -12.64
CA LEU A 454 -10.56 4.00 -12.27
C LEU A 454 -11.30 2.69 -12.56
N PHE A 455 -12.60 2.63 -12.23
CA PHE A 455 -13.40 1.44 -12.52
C PHE A 455 -13.64 1.26 -14.02
N SER A 456 -13.83 2.34 -14.78
CA SER A 456 -13.90 2.26 -16.25
C SER A 456 -12.60 1.75 -16.86
N LEU A 457 -11.45 2.17 -16.34
CA LEU A 457 -10.14 1.64 -16.76
C LEU A 457 -10.01 0.15 -16.41
N SER A 458 -10.44 -0.27 -15.21
CA SER A 458 -10.48 -1.69 -14.82
C SER A 458 -11.31 -2.53 -15.80
N LEU A 459 -12.52 -2.06 -16.16
CA LEU A 459 -13.37 -2.71 -17.16
C LEU A 459 -12.73 -2.79 -18.54
N ASN A 460 -11.95 -1.77 -18.90
CA ASN A 460 -11.22 -1.71 -20.17
C ASN A 460 -9.93 -2.53 -20.18
N HIS A 461 -9.46 -2.98 -19.01
CA HIS A 461 -8.35 -3.91 -18.90
C HIS A 461 -8.84 -5.34 -19.06
N LYS A 462 -9.86 -5.74 -18.30
CA LYS A 462 -10.41 -7.09 -18.42
C LYS A 462 -11.93 -7.03 -18.24
N GLN A 463 -12.67 -7.54 -19.21
CA GLN A 463 -14.13 -7.52 -19.22
C GLN A 463 -14.76 -8.22 -18.01
N MET A 464 -14.01 -9.12 -17.37
CA MET A 464 -14.41 -9.77 -16.13
C MET A 464 -14.61 -8.78 -14.96
N GLY A 465 -14.10 -7.54 -15.06
CA GLY A 465 -14.44 -6.45 -14.13
C GLY A 465 -15.94 -6.13 -14.06
N LEU A 466 -16.74 -6.59 -15.04
CA LEU A 466 -18.21 -6.50 -15.02
C LEU A 466 -18.82 -7.13 -13.77
N TYR A 467 -18.10 -8.04 -13.11
CA TYR A 467 -18.53 -8.69 -11.88
C TYR A 467 -18.76 -7.68 -10.74
N TYR A 468 -18.08 -6.53 -10.79
CA TYR A 468 -18.24 -5.43 -9.84
C TYR A 468 -19.20 -4.34 -10.31
N ALA A 469 -19.54 -4.31 -11.60
CA ALA A 469 -20.28 -3.19 -12.20
C ALA A 469 -21.63 -2.93 -11.53
N PRO A 470 -22.46 -3.95 -11.19
CA PRO A 470 -23.71 -3.70 -10.49
C PRO A 470 -23.51 -3.05 -9.11
N ALA A 471 -22.47 -3.43 -8.37
CA ALA A 471 -22.18 -2.87 -7.06
C ALA A 471 -21.72 -1.41 -7.16
N PHE A 472 -20.79 -1.10 -8.07
CA PHE A 472 -20.34 0.28 -8.33
C PHE A 472 -21.51 1.17 -8.76
N PHE A 473 -22.31 0.68 -9.71
CA PHE A 473 -23.47 1.40 -10.21
C PHE A 473 -24.48 1.68 -9.09
N ALA A 474 -24.90 0.64 -8.36
CA ALA A 474 -25.90 0.76 -7.29
C ALA A 474 -25.43 1.71 -6.18
N PHE A 475 -24.18 1.61 -5.75
CA PHE A 475 -23.61 2.47 -4.71
C PHE A 475 -23.53 3.94 -5.14
N LEU A 476 -22.93 4.21 -6.31
CA LEU A 476 -22.77 5.58 -6.81
C LEU A 476 -24.11 6.22 -7.16
N LEU A 477 -25.03 5.47 -7.76
CA LEU A 477 -26.40 5.92 -8.00
C LEU A 477 -27.12 6.21 -6.68
N GLY A 478 -27.02 5.32 -5.69
CA GLY A 478 -27.56 5.54 -4.35
C GLY A 478 -27.09 6.87 -3.74
N ARG A 479 -25.80 7.19 -3.83
CA ARG A 479 -25.24 8.47 -3.37
C ARG A 479 -25.78 9.66 -4.16
N CYS A 480 -25.99 9.51 -5.47
CA CYS A 480 -26.60 10.56 -6.29
C CYS A 480 -28.06 10.80 -5.89
N LEU A 481 -28.82 9.75 -5.62
CA LEU A 481 -30.25 9.81 -5.24
C LEU A 481 -30.49 10.41 -3.83
N GLN A 482 -29.46 10.44 -2.99
CA GLN A 482 -29.47 11.11 -1.69
C GLN A 482 -29.44 12.64 -1.78
N ARG A 483 -29.14 13.23 -2.95
CA ARG A 483 -29.18 14.69 -3.13
C ARG A 483 -30.59 15.25 -2.87
N PRO A 484 -30.72 16.46 -2.29
CA PRO A 484 -32.00 17.00 -1.86
C PRO A 484 -32.91 17.36 -3.04
N THR A 485 -32.36 17.97 -4.09
CA THR A 485 -33.12 18.50 -5.24
C THR A 485 -33.07 17.55 -6.44
N LEU A 486 -34.09 17.58 -7.30
CA LEU A 486 -34.11 16.81 -8.54
C LEU A 486 -32.95 17.20 -9.47
N ALA A 487 -32.71 18.51 -9.65
CA ALA A 487 -31.59 19.03 -10.42
C ALA A 487 -30.22 18.54 -9.88
N GLY A 488 -30.06 18.50 -8.55
CA GLY A 488 -28.85 17.98 -7.92
C GLY A 488 -28.63 16.49 -8.13
N LYS A 489 -29.71 15.69 -8.16
CA LYS A 489 -29.65 14.25 -8.48
C LYS A 489 -29.23 14.05 -9.93
N VAL A 490 -29.91 14.70 -10.87
CA VAL A 490 -29.62 14.61 -12.31
C VAL A 490 -28.20 15.09 -12.61
N GLY A 491 -27.81 16.26 -12.10
CA GLY A 491 -26.46 16.79 -12.29
C GLY A 491 -25.35 15.89 -11.72
N ALA A 492 -25.60 15.22 -10.59
CA ALA A 492 -24.65 14.25 -10.05
C ALA A 492 -24.51 13.01 -10.95
N VAL A 493 -25.62 12.45 -11.45
CA VAL A 493 -25.61 11.32 -12.38
C VAL A 493 -24.92 11.69 -13.69
N LEU A 494 -25.26 12.84 -14.27
CA LEU A 494 -24.64 13.32 -15.51
C LEU A 494 -23.13 13.51 -15.36
N ARG A 495 -22.66 14.04 -14.22
CA ARG A 495 -21.22 14.20 -13.95
C ARG A 495 -20.48 12.86 -13.95
N LEU A 496 -21.04 11.84 -13.30
CA LEU A 496 -20.43 10.50 -13.28
C LEU A 496 -20.51 9.85 -14.67
N GLY A 497 -21.66 9.96 -15.35
CA GLY A 497 -21.85 9.45 -16.71
C GLY A 497 -20.88 10.08 -17.71
N ALA A 498 -20.63 11.39 -17.62
CA ALA A 498 -19.65 12.09 -18.45
C ALA A 498 -18.23 11.57 -18.21
N ALA A 499 -17.84 11.31 -16.96
CA ALA A 499 -16.53 10.74 -16.64
C ALA A 499 -16.34 9.33 -17.23
N VAL A 500 -17.36 8.48 -17.15
CA VAL A 500 -17.36 7.15 -17.79
C VAL A 500 -17.25 7.29 -19.30
N ALA A 501 -18.13 8.09 -19.93
CA ALA A 501 -18.16 8.26 -21.38
C ALA A 501 -16.83 8.82 -21.92
N ALA A 502 -16.25 9.83 -21.25
CA ALA A 502 -14.95 10.39 -21.62
C ALA A 502 -13.83 9.35 -21.52
N THR A 503 -13.81 8.56 -20.44
CA THR A 503 -12.79 7.49 -20.26
C THR A 503 -12.88 6.45 -21.37
N PHE A 504 -14.08 5.96 -21.68
CA PHE A 504 -14.29 5.03 -22.78
C PHE A 504 -13.94 5.65 -24.14
N ALA A 505 -14.32 6.90 -24.41
CA ALA A 505 -14.00 7.58 -25.65
C ALA A 505 -12.49 7.70 -25.88
N VAL A 506 -11.72 8.05 -24.84
CA VAL A 506 -10.26 8.13 -24.91
C VAL A 506 -9.65 6.76 -25.21
N VAL A 507 -10.02 5.73 -24.43
CA VAL A 507 -9.45 4.38 -24.57
C VAL A 507 -9.82 3.74 -25.91
N TRP A 508 -11.04 3.96 -26.40
CA TRP A 508 -11.56 3.36 -27.65
C TRP A 508 -11.30 4.21 -28.89
N SER A 509 -10.65 5.36 -28.76
CA SER A 509 -10.52 6.36 -29.84
C SER A 509 -10.07 5.78 -31.20
N PRO A 510 -9.12 4.82 -31.32
CA PRO A 510 -8.73 4.29 -32.62
C PRO A 510 -9.86 3.55 -33.36
N TRP A 511 -10.76 2.87 -32.62
CA TRP A 511 -11.83 2.06 -33.20
C TRP A 511 -13.16 2.80 -33.33
N LEU A 512 -13.31 3.95 -32.65
CA LEU A 512 -14.46 4.84 -32.83
C LEU A 512 -14.38 5.61 -34.16
N ALA A 513 -13.17 5.89 -34.65
CA ALA A 513 -12.96 6.59 -35.92
C ALA A 513 -13.22 5.70 -37.15
N ALA A 514 -13.09 4.37 -37.01
CA ALA A 514 -13.26 3.42 -38.11
C ALA A 514 -14.70 2.87 -38.18
N PRO A 515 -15.37 2.87 -39.35
CA PRO A 515 -16.70 2.27 -39.50
C PRO A 515 -16.73 0.81 -39.03
N GLY A 516 -17.62 0.49 -38.09
CA GLY A 516 -17.75 -0.85 -37.52
C GLY A 516 -16.59 -1.32 -36.63
N GLY A 517 -15.56 -0.50 -36.39
CA GLY A 517 -14.38 -0.84 -35.59
C GLY A 517 -14.74 -1.27 -34.17
N ALA A 518 -15.49 -0.42 -33.45
CA ALA A 518 -15.93 -0.72 -32.08
C ALA A 518 -16.77 -2.00 -31.97
N LEU A 519 -17.64 -2.27 -32.95
CA LEU A 519 -18.45 -3.50 -32.96
C LEU A 519 -17.57 -4.75 -33.18
N GLY A 520 -16.53 -4.65 -34.00
CA GLY A 520 -15.54 -5.71 -34.19
C GLY A 520 -14.83 -6.06 -32.88
N VAL A 521 -14.35 -5.04 -32.15
CA VAL A 521 -13.73 -5.21 -30.84
C VAL A 521 -14.69 -5.86 -29.84
N LEU A 522 -15.94 -5.39 -29.76
CA LEU A 522 -16.95 -5.95 -28.85
C LEU A 522 -17.25 -7.43 -29.12
N ARG A 523 -17.30 -7.85 -30.39
CA ARG A 523 -17.51 -9.26 -30.77
C ARG A 523 -16.34 -10.16 -30.35
N ARG A 524 -15.12 -9.63 -30.24
CA ARG A 524 -13.96 -10.36 -29.70
C ARG A 524 -14.01 -10.48 -28.18
N ILE A 525 -14.33 -9.38 -27.49
CA ILE A 525 -14.39 -9.34 -26.01
C ILE A 525 -15.47 -10.28 -25.46
N PHE A 526 -16.62 -10.37 -26.14
CA PHE A 526 -17.77 -11.19 -25.73
C PHE A 526 -18.07 -12.28 -26.76
N PRO A 527 -17.29 -13.38 -26.81
CA PRO A 527 -17.50 -14.45 -27.77
C PRO A 527 -18.78 -15.24 -27.40
N THR A 528 -19.76 -15.21 -28.31
CA THR A 528 -21.06 -15.88 -28.10
C THR A 528 -21.03 -17.39 -28.33
N GLN A 529 -19.94 -17.95 -28.85
CA GLN A 529 -19.85 -19.33 -29.34
C GLN A 529 -19.12 -20.31 -28.39
N ARG A 530 -18.84 -19.94 -27.13
CA ARG A 530 -18.20 -20.85 -26.17
C ARG A 530 -19.21 -21.73 -25.41
N GLY A 531 -18.77 -22.90 -24.97
CA GLY A 531 -19.56 -23.83 -24.15
C GLY A 531 -19.83 -23.31 -22.73
N LEU A 532 -20.71 -24.01 -21.99
CA LEU A 532 -21.17 -23.62 -20.63
C LEU A 532 -20.05 -23.62 -19.59
N TYR A 533 -19.01 -24.43 -19.79
CA TYR A 533 -17.74 -24.40 -19.07
C TYR A 533 -16.72 -25.13 -19.94
N GLU A 534 -15.55 -24.53 -20.16
CA GLU A 534 -14.47 -25.14 -20.94
C GLU A 534 -13.69 -26.15 -20.10
N ASP A 535 -13.50 -25.85 -18.81
CA ASP A 535 -12.75 -26.65 -17.84
C ASP A 535 -13.51 -26.82 -16.50
N TYR A 536 -12.89 -27.50 -15.54
CA TYR A 536 -13.45 -27.77 -14.21
C TYR A 536 -13.45 -26.52 -13.33
N VAL A 537 -14.61 -25.86 -13.23
CA VAL A 537 -14.82 -24.67 -12.40
C VAL A 537 -15.70 -24.95 -11.18
N ALA A 538 -15.42 -24.30 -10.06
CA ALA A 538 -16.21 -24.38 -8.83
C ALA A 538 -17.50 -23.52 -8.86
N ASN A 539 -18.30 -23.66 -9.93
CA ASN A 539 -19.58 -22.96 -10.09
C ASN A 539 -20.78 -23.93 -10.05
N TRP A 540 -21.99 -23.38 -9.97
CA TRP A 540 -23.22 -24.18 -9.89
C TRP A 540 -23.37 -25.12 -11.09
N TRP A 541 -23.13 -24.61 -12.30
CA TRP A 541 -23.35 -25.34 -13.54
C TRP A 541 -22.43 -26.54 -13.69
N CYS A 542 -21.15 -26.38 -13.34
CA CYS A 542 -20.19 -27.46 -13.35
C CYS A 542 -20.47 -28.42 -12.19
N ALA A 543 -20.56 -27.96 -10.94
CA ALA A 543 -20.78 -28.85 -9.79
C ALA A 543 -22.06 -29.69 -9.91
N SER A 544 -23.16 -29.10 -10.39
CA SER A 544 -24.43 -29.82 -10.58
C SER A 544 -24.46 -30.69 -11.84
N SER A 545 -23.54 -30.55 -12.80
CA SER A 545 -23.59 -31.30 -14.06
C SER A 545 -23.40 -32.80 -13.94
N ARG A 546 -23.03 -33.27 -12.74
CA ARG A 546 -22.88 -34.68 -12.39
C ARG A 546 -24.26 -35.32 -12.22
N ILE A 547 -25.22 -34.55 -11.72
CA ILE A 547 -26.61 -34.95 -11.46
C ILE A 547 -27.52 -34.44 -12.59
N ILE A 548 -27.36 -33.18 -12.98
CA ILE A 548 -28.21 -32.50 -13.98
C ILE A 548 -27.41 -32.27 -15.25
N LYS A 549 -27.68 -33.02 -16.32
CA LYS A 549 -26.95 -32.88 -17.59
C LYS A 549 -27.44 -31.66 -18.40
N TRP A 550 -27.16 -30.44 -17.93
CA TRP A 550 -27.63 -29.16 -18.51
C TRP A 550 -27.50 -29.07 -20.03
N ALA A 551 -26.33 -29.40 -20.57
CA ALA A 551 -26.06 -29.35 -22.02
C ALA A 551 -26.90 -30.33 -22.85
N ARG A 552 -27.48 -31.38 -22.23
CA ARG A 552 -28.42 -32.30 -22.87
C ARG A 552 -29.88 -31.87 -22.71
N LEU A 553 -30.16 -31.09 -21.67
CA LEU A 553 -31.52 -30.68 -21.32
C LEU A 553 -31.97 -29.42 -22.08
N LEU A 554 -31.05 -28.49 -22.34
CA LEU A 554 -31.36 -27.18 -22.92
C LEU A 554 -30.37 -26.81 -24.04
N PRO A 555 -30.85 -26.18 -25.13
CA PRO A 555 -29.97 -25.65 -26.17
C PRO A 555 -29.18 -24.44 -25.64
N GLN A 556 -28.02 -24.18 -26.26
CA GLN A 556 -27.07 -23.15 -25.83
C GLN A 556 -27.71 -21.76 -25.59
N PRO A 557 -28.57 -21.20 -26.49
CA PRO A 557 -29.18 -19.89 -26.25
C PRO A 557 -30.08 -19.84 -25.01
N SER A 558 -30.77 -20.94 -24.71
CA SER A 558 -31.62 -21.05 -23.52
C SER A 558 -30.77 -21.16 -22.25
N LEU A 559 -29.64 -21.86 -22.31
CA LEU A 559 -28.68 -21.91 -21.19
C LEU A 559 -28.10 -20.53 -20.89
N VAL A 560 -27.67 -19.77 -21.90
CA VAL A 560 -27.16 -18.40 -21.71
C VAL A 560 -28.19 -17.52 -21.00
N LYS A 561 -29.46 -17.58 -21.43
CA LYS A 561 -30.56 -16.83 -20.79
C LYS A 561 -30.81 -17.28 -19.36
N LEU A 562 -30.81 -18.59 -19.11
CA LEU A 562 -31.01 -19.15 -17.77
C LEU A 562 -29.89 -18.68 -16.81
N CYS A 563 -28.63 -18.82 -17.21
CA CYS A 563 -27.48 -18.37 -16.42
C CYS A 563 -27.51 -16.87 -16.16
N GLY A 564 -27.87 -16.07 -17.17
CA GLY A 564 -28.07 -14.63 -17.03
C GLY A 564 -29.17 -14.32 -16.00
N ALA A 565 -30.34 -14.93 -16.14
CA ALA A 565 -31.46 -14.73 -15.22
C ALA A 565 -31.13 -15.14 -13.78
N THR A 566 -30.48 -16.28 -13.57
CA THR A 566 -30.07 -16.73 -12.23
C THR A 566 -29.02 -15.81 -11.61
N THR A 567 -28.07 -15.32 -12.41
CA THR A 567 -27.05 -14.36 -11.94
C THR A 567 -27.69 -13.04 -11.52
N LEU A 568 -28.60 -12.50 -12.35
CA LEU A 568 -29.33 -11.28 -12.05
C LEU A 568 -30.24 -11.43 -10.83
N ALA A 569 -30.90 -12.58 -10.68
CA ALA A 569 -31.72 -12.87 -9.50
C ALA A 569 -30.88 -12.94 -8.22
N ALA A 570 -29.70 -13.57 -8.28
CA ALA A 570 -28.79 -13.68 -7.15
C ALA A 570 -28.17 -12.33 -6.73
N LEU A 571 -27.95 -11.40 -7.68
CA LEU A 571 -27.33 -10.10 -7.38
C LEU A 571 -28.34 -9.01 -6.96
N ALA A 572 -29.59 -9.12 -7.40
CA ALA A 572 -30.59 -8.06 -7.23
C ALA A 572 -30.79 -7.61 -5.77
N PRO A 573 -30.90 -8.51 -4.77
CA PRO A 573 -31.04 -8.10 -3.37
C PRO A 573 -29.87 -7.23 -2.89
N ALA A 574 -28.64 -7.66 -3.16
CA ALA A 574 -27.43 -6.93 -2.76
C ALA A 574 -27.39 -5.52 -3.38
N GLY A 575 -27.71 -5.40 -4.67
CA GLY A 575 -27.74 -4.11 -5.38
C GLY A 575 -28.80 -3.16 -4.83
N VAL A 576 -30.01 -3.65 -4.56
CA VAL A 576 -31.10 -2.83 -4.01
C VAL A 576 -30.77 -2.32 -2.61
N LEU A 577 -30.21 -3.18 -1.74
CA LEU A 577 -29.87 -2.80 -0.37
C LEU A 577 -28.80 -1.69 -0.33
N VAL A 578 -27.74 -1.80 -1.15
CA VAL A 578 -26.69 -0.77 -1.18
C VAL A 578 -27.17 0.53 -1.84
N ALA A 579 -28.01 0.46 -2.87
CA ALA A 579 -28.57 1.66 -3.50
C ALA A 579 -29.47 2.44 -2.53
N ALA A 580 -30.24 1.72 -1.69
CA ALA A 580 -31.07 2.32 -0.66
C ALA A 580 -30.24 2.95 0.48
N ARG A 581 -29.12 2.32 0.87
CA ARG A 581 -28.24 2.79 1.96
C ARG A 581 -26.75 2.62 1.58
N PRO A 582 -26.18 3.58 0.83
CA PRO A 582 -24.81 3.51 0.33
C PRO A 582 -23.78 3.86 1.42
N THR A 583 -23.50 2.94 2.34
CA THR A 583 -22.35 3.03 3.27
C THR A 583 -21.12 2.34 2.67
N PRO A 584 -19.88 2.72 3.04
CA PRO A 584 -18.66 2.04 2.57
C PRO A 584 -18.65 0.53 2.83
N ARG A 585 -19.13 0.10 4.00
CA ARG A 585 -19.23 -1.31 4.37
C ARG A 585 -20.29 -2.06 3.54
N ALA A 586 -21.48 -1.47 3.36
CA ALA A 586 -22.52 -2.05 2.51
C ALA A 586 -22.07 -2.15 1.04
N PHE A 587 -21.28 -1.20 0.57
CA PHE A 587 -20.65 -1.25 -0.75
C PHE A 587 -19.67 -2.41 -0.89
N LEU A 588 -18.80 -2.61 0.10
CA LEU A 588 -17.84 -3.71 0.08
C LEU A 588 -18.53 -5.08 0.11
N LEU A 589 -19.57 -5.23 0.93
CA LEU A 589 -20.42 -6.44 0.95
C LEU A 589 -21.12 -6.66 -0.39
N CYS A 590 -21.63 -5.59 -1.01
CA CYS A 590 -22.25 -5.67 -2.34
C CYS A 590 -21.23 -6.05 -3.43
N LEU A 591 -19.99 -5.57 -3.36
CA LEU A 591 -18.91 -5.96 -4.27
C LEU A 591 -18.63 -7.46 -4.16
N ALA A 592 -18.48 -7.97 -2.93
CA ALA A 592 -18.27 -9.39 -2.68
C ALA A 592 -19.44 -10.26 -3.18
N ASN A 593 -20.67 -9.88 -2.84
CA ASN A 593 -21.88 -10.61 -3.26
C ASN A 593 -22.08 -10.55 -4.78
N SER A 594 -21.87 -9.39 -5.41
CA SER A 594 -21.96 -9.25 -6.86
C SER A 594 -20.94 -10.16 -7.56
N ALA A 595 -19.67 -10.08 -7.16
CA ALA A 595 -18.63 -10.89 -7.78
C ALA A 595 -18.84 -12.39 -7.56
N MET A 596 -19.30 -12.80 -6.38
CA MET A 596 -19.61 -14.19 -6.06
C MET A 596 -20.83 -14.70 -6.84
N ALA A 597 -21.88 -13.88 -7.03
CA ALA A 597 -23.04 -14.25 -7.84
C ALA A 597 -22.63 -14.53 -9.30
N PHE A 598 -21.79 -13.66 -9.89
CA PHE A 598 -21.25 -13.92 -11.23
C PHE A 598 -20.37 -15.18 -11.27
N PHE A 599 -19.49 -15.37 -10.28
CA PHE A 599 -18.63 -16.56 -10.23
C PHE A 599 -19.45 -17.87 -10.12
N LEU A 600 -20.50 -17.89 -9.31
CA LEU A 600 -21.30 -19.10 -9.06
C LEU A 600 -22.31 -19.40 -10.18
N PHE A 601 -22.89 -18.37 -10.81
CA PHE A 601 -24.07 -18.54 -11.67
C PHE A 601 -23.92 -18.02 -13.11
N SER A 602 -22.82 -17.36 -13.47
CA SER A 602 -22.61 -16.87 -14.85
C SER A 602 -22.36 -18.03 -15.82
N TYR A 603 -22.64 -17.78 -17.11
CA TYR A 603 -22.47 -18.74 -18.19
C TYR A 603 -20.99 -18.99 -18.53
N GLN A 604 -20.17 -17.95 -18.59
CA GLN A 604 -18.73 -18.05 -18.87
C GLN A 604 -17.96 -17.69 -17.61
N VAL A 605 -17.43 -18.71 -16.94
CA VAL A 605 -16.59 -18.57 -15.75
C VAL A 605 -15.36 -19.43 -15.95
N HIS A 606 -14.20 -18.93 -15.55
CA HIS A 606 -12.95 -19.69 -15.48
C HIS A 606 -12.56 -19.92 -14.02
N GLU A 607 -11.71 -20.91 -13.76
CA GLU A 607 -11.19 -21.23 -12.43
C GLU A 607 -10.55 -19.99 -11.79
N LYS A 608 -9.78 -19.27 -12.61
CA LYS A 608 -9.06 -18.04 -12.26
C LYS A 608 -9.99 -16.88 -11.89
N SER A 609 -11.26 -16.91 -12.28
CA SER A 609 -12.21 -15.83 -11.98
C SER A 609 -12.54 -15.73 -10.49
N ILE A 610 -12.15 -16.70 -9.65
CA ILE A 610 -12.27 -16.61 -8.18
C ILE A 610 -11.49 -15.44 -7.58
N LEU A 611 -10.49 -14.90 -8.30
CA LEU A 611 -9.77 -13.68 -7.91
C LEU A 611 -10.70 -12.47 -7.75
N LEU A 612 -11.82 -12.43 -8.50
CA LEU A 612 -12.75 -11.31 -8.46
C LEU A 612 -13.54 -11.28 -7.14
N PRO A 613 -14.17 -12.37 -6.67
CA PRO A 613 -14.71 -12.42 -5.30
C PRO A 613 -13.65 -12.22 -4.21
N LEU A 614 -12.44 -12.76 -4.40
CA LEU A 614 -11.38 -12.69 -3.39
C LEU A 614 -10.96 -11.26 -3.05
N LEU A 615 -10.93 -10.34 -4.01
CA LEU A 615 -10.51 -8.95 -3.77
C LEU A 615 -11.35 -8.25 -2.68
N PRO A 616 -12.68 -8.08 -2.82
CA PRO A 616 -13.50 -7.47 -1.78
C PRO A 616 -13.60 -8.34 -0.53
N LEU A 617 -13.51 -9.67 -0.64
CA LEU A 617 -13.48 -10.56 0.53
C LEU A 617 -12.20 -10.37 1.36
N ALA A 618 -11.05 -10.14 0.73
CA ALA A 618 -9.80 -9.88 1.43
C ALA A 618 -9.88 -8.58 2.25
N VAL A 619 -10.47 -7.53 1.68
CA VAL A 619 -10.70 -6.26 2.37
C VAL A 619 -11.70 -6.43 3.51
N LEU A 620 -12.82 -7.12 3.26
CA LEU A 620 -13.88 -7.31 4.26
C LEU A 620 -13.40 -8.16 5.44
N LEU A 621 -12.82 -9.32 5.15
CA LEU A 621 -12.44 -10.30 6.15
C LEU A 621 -11.13 -9.93 6.85
N GLY A 622 -10.22 -9.21 6.20
CA GLY A 622 -8.98 -8.76 6.80
C GLY A 622 -9.21 -7.87 8.03
N GLY A 623 -10.22 -6.99 7.97
CA GLY A 623 -10.57 -6.11 9.09
C GLY A 623 -11.40 -6.75 10.20
N GLU A 624 -11.97 -7.94 9.97
CA GLU A 624 -13.03 -8.50 10.83
C GLU A 624 -12.75 -9.91 11.33
N GLN A 625 -12.32 -10.81 10.43
CA GLN A 625 -12.18 -12.24 10.70
C GLN A 625 -10.96 -12.81 9.99
N PRO A 626 -9.73 -12.59 10.51
CA PRO A 626 -8.49 -13.09 9.90
C PRO A 626 -8.46 -14.60 9.68
N GLY A 627 -9.10 -15.37 10.56
CA GLY A 627 -9.24 -16.83 10.40
C GLY A 627 -10.10 -17.21 9.19
N LEU A 628 -11.19 -16.47 8.92
CA LEU A 628 -12.04 -16.70 7.75
C LEU A 628 -11.27 -16.36 6.47
N LEU A 629 -10.48 -15.28 6.51
CA LEU A 629 -9.63 -14.87 5.40
C LEU A 629 -8.60 -15.94 5.03
N CYS A 630 -7.92 -16.54 6.01
CA CYS A 630 -7.00 -17.65 5.79
C CYS A 630 -7.70 -18.83 5.10
N TRP A 631 -8.86 -19.24 5.63
CA TRP A 631 -9.66 -20.32 5.06
C TRP A 631 -10.12 -20.01 3.62
N THR A 632 -10.62 -18.80 3.36
CA THR A 632 -11.08 -18.39 2.02
C THR A 632 -9.94 -18.41 1.00
N ASN A 633 -8.74 -17.92 1.36
CA ASN A 633 -7.58 -17.98 0.48
C ASN A 633 -7.14 -19.43 0.21
N ALA A 634 -7.10 -20.29 1.25
CA ALA A 634 -6.76 -21.70 1.09
C ALA A 634 -7.75 -22.42 0.17
N LEU A 635 -9.06 -22.16 0.34
CA LEU A 635 -10.12 -22.74 -0.49
C LEU A 635 -10.05 -22.28 -1.95
N ALA A 636 -9.73 -21.02 -2.19
CA ALA A 636 -9.56 -20.50 -3.55
C ALA A 636 -8.36 -21.13 -4.27
N VAL A 637 -7.24 -21.28 -3.59
CA VAL A 637 -6.09 -22.03 -4.13
C VAL A 637 -6.47 -23.48 -4.40
N PHE A 638 -7.16 -24.13 -3.46
CA PHE A 638 -7.65 -25.51 -3.64
C PHE A 638 -8.55 -25.66 -4.87
N SER A 639 -9.45 -24.70 -5.12
CA SER A 639 -10.33 -24.73 -6.30
C SER A 639 -9.59 -24.61 -7.64
N MET A 640 -8.39 -24.00 -7.64
CA MET A 640 -7.55 -23.82 -8.83
C MET A 640 -6.44 -24.88 -8.92
N LEU A 641 -6.37 -25.83 -8.00
CA LEU A 641 -5.26 -26.76 -7.94
C LEU A 641 -5.08 -27.61 -9.21
N PRO A 642 -6.13 -28.09 -9.92
CA PRO A 642 -5.95 -28.80 -11.18
C PRO A 642 -5.18 -27.97 -12.22
N LEU A 643 -5.49 -26.68 -12.32
CA LEU A 643 -4.78 -25.73 -13.19
C LEU A 643 -3.32 -25.56 -12.75
N LEU A 644 -3.09 -25.26 -11.48
CA LEU A 644 -1.74 -25.00 -10.94
C LEU A 644 -0.83 -26.24 -11.04
N LYS A 645 -1.39 -27.44 -10.92
CA LYS A 645 -0.67 -28.71 -11.14
C LYS A 645 -0.26 -28.86 -12.61
N LYS A 646 -1.16 -28.56 -13.55
CA LYS A 646 -0.88 -28.61 -15.00
C LYS A 646 0.30 -27.72 -15.39
N ASP A 647 0.45 -26.57 -14.73
CA ASP A 647 1.55 -25.63 -14.98
C ASP A 647 2.84 -25.93 -14.18
N GLY A 648 2.90 -27.01 -13.40
CA GLY A 648 4.07 -27.35 -12.58
C GLY A 648 4.28 -26.46 -11.35
N LEU A 649 3.24 -25.77 -10.87
CA LEU A 649 3.32 -24.77 -9.79
C LEU A 649 3.06 -25.34 -8.38
N ALA A 650 3.18 -26.65 -8.17
CA ALA A 650 2.83 -27.27 -6.89
C ALA A 650 3.65 -26.73 -5.70
N LEU A 651 4.97 -26.57 -5.87
CA LEU A 651 5.85 -26.02 -4.82
C LEU A 651 5.53 -24.55 -4.52
N ALA A 652 5.40 -23.73 -5.57
CA ALA A 652 4.98 -22.33 -5.43
C ALA A 652 3.62 -22.22 -4.72
N THR A 653 2.70 -23.13 -5.00
CA THR A 653 1.36 -23.17 -4.39
C THR A 653 1.45 -23.38 -2.88
N ALA A 654 2.24 -24.37 -2.44
CA ALA A 654 2.47 -24.63 -1.01
C ALA A 654 3.16 -23.43 -0.33
N GLY A 655 4.23 -22.90 -0.95
CA GLY A 655 5.00 -21.77 -0.43
C GLY A 655 4.18 -20.48 -0.29
N ALA A 656 3.43 -20.10 -1.33
CA ALA A 656 2.58 -18.91 -1.31
C ALA A 656 1.43 -19.03 -0.30
N THR A 657 0.82 -20.21 -0.19
CA THR A 657 -0.24 -20.46 0.80
C THR A 657 0.32 -20.36 2.23
N ALA A 658 1.48 -20.97 2.49
CA ALA A 658 2.13 -20.89 3.80
C ALA A 658 2.54 -19.44 4.15
N ALA A 659 3.12 -18.71 3.19
CA ALA A 659 3.50 -17.31 3.36
C ALA A 659 2.29 -16.43 3.71
N CYS A 660 1.15 -16.62 3.03
CA CYS A 660 -0.10 -15.93 3.33
C CYS A 660 -0.56 -16.17 4.78
N HIS A 661 -0.61 -17.44 5.21
CA HIS A 661 -1.02 -17.79 6.56
C HIS A 661 -0.06 -17.21 7.61
N ALA A 662 1.25 -17.34 7.39
CA ALA A 662 2.26 -16.79 8.29
C ALA A 662 2.15 -15.26 8.39
N ALA A 663 1.99 -14.57 7.27
CA ALA A 663 1.85 -13.12 7.23
C ALA A 663 0.61 -12.64 8.00
N ILE A 664 -0.55 -13.26 7.79
CA ILE A 664 -1.79 -12.91 8.49
C ILE A 664 -1.65 -13.16 10.00
N GLN A 665 -1.06 -14.28 10.40
CA GLN A 665 -0.85 -14.60 11.83
C GLN A 665 0.14 -13.64 12.49
N LEU A 666 1.27 -13.35 11.84
CA LEU A 666 2.26 -12.38 12.33
C LEU A 666 1.62 -10.99 12.49
N ALA A 667 0.87 -10.53 11.48
CA ALA A 667 0.13 -9.29 11.56
C ALA A 667 -0.86 -9.30 12.74
N ALA A 668 -1.64 -10.37 12.93
CA ALA A 668 -2.58 -10.48 14.05
C ALA A 668 -1.88 -10.50 15.43
N CYS A 669 -0.74 -11.19 15.56
CA CYS A 669 0.05 -11.26 16.79
C CYS A 669 0.64 -9.90 17.19
N MET A 670 1.19 -9.15 16.22
CA MET A 670 1.74 -7.81 16.43
C MET A 670 0.69 -6.80 16.95
N LEU A 671 -0.58 -7.08 16.72
CA LEU A 671 -1.70 -6.25 17.16
C LEU A 671 -2.19 -6.64 18.56
N SER A 672 -2.11 -7.93 18.91
CA SER A 672 -2.45 -8.44 20.24
C SER A 672 -1.43 -8.04 21.31
N SER A 673 -0.14 -7.94 20.99
CA SER A 673 0.92 -7.59 21.97
C SER A 673 0.83 -6.15 22.48
N LYS A 674 0.27 -5.23 21.70
CA LYS A 674 0.06 -3.82 22.09
C LYS A 674 -1.10 -3.60 23.06
N ALA A 675 -2.03 -4.54 23.17
CA ALA A 675 -3.19 -4.43 24.07
C ALA A 675 -2.86 -4.78 25.53
N GLY A 676 -1.67 -5.32 25.82
CA GLY A 676 -1.27 -5.79 27.15
C GLY A 676 -0.66 -4.74 28.10
N GLY A 677 -0.52 -3.47 27.68
CA GLY A 677 0.29 -2.47 28.39
C GLY A 677 -0.46 -1.38 29.17
N SER A 678 -1.79 -1.42 29.28
CA SER A 678 -2.55 -0.41 30.01
C SER A 678 -3.68 -1.06 30.80
N GLY A 679 -3.62 -0.92 32.12
CA GLY A 679 -4.64 -1.36 33.06
C GLY A 679 -6.04 -0.84 32.71
N SER A 680 -7.03 -1.60 33.15
CA SER A 680 -8.48 -1.37 32.95
C SER A 680 -8.95 -1.54 31.51
N ALA A 681 -8.90 -2.79 31.02
CA ALA A 681 -9.84 -3.25 30.01
C ALA A 681 -11.26 -3.24 30.59
N LYS A 682 -11.86 -2.04 30.68
CA LYS A 682 -13.31 -1.90 30.66
C LYS A 682 -13.74 -2.70 29.44
N LYS A 683 -14.48 -3.79 29.65
CA LYS A 683 -15.25 -4.51 28.63
C LYS A 683 -16.12 -3.50 27.87
N ARG A 684 -15.54 -2.75 26.93
CA ARG A 684 -16.28 -2.22 25.81
C ARG A 684 -16.68 -3.47 25.06
N GLY A 685 -17.95 -3.85 25.26
CA GLY A 685 -18.51 -5.03 24.66
C GLY A 685 -18.02 -5.11 23.22
N ALA A 686 -17.42 -6.25 22.88
CA ALA A 686 -17.56 -6.75 21.54
C ALA A 686 -19.07 -6.74 21.29
N THR A 687 -19.54 -5.66 20.67
CA THR A 687 -20.82 -5.64 19.98
C THR A 687 -20.59 -6.56 18.81
N GLY A 688 -20.58 -7.87 19.09
CA GLY A 688 -20.89 -8.85 18.07
C GLY A 688 -22.16 -8.33 17.44
N SER A 689 -22.09 -8.05 16.13
CA SER A 689 -23.27 -7.71 15.36
C SER A 689 -24.37 -8.70 15.75
N PRO A 690 -25.56 -8.24 16.20
CA PRO A 690 -26.57 -9.14 16.72
C PRO A 690 -26.88 -10.21 15.69
N GLY A 691 -26.48 -11.46 15.94
CA GLY A 691 -26.72 -12.62 15.08
C GLY A 691 -25.49 -13.33 14.50
N SER A 692 -24.26 -12.89 14.72
CA SER A 692 -23.08 -13.65 14.25
C SER A 692 -23.09 -15.09 14.79
N LEU A 693 -22.95 -16.09 13.91
CA LEU A 693 -22.74 -17.49 14.32
C LEU A 693 -21.65 -17.54 15.40
N PRO A 694 -21.79 -18.40 16.43
CA PRO A 694 -20.83 -18.41 17.52
C PRO A 694 -19.43 -18.70 16.95
N PRO A 695 -18.39 -17.93 17.34
CA PRO A 695 -17.05 -18.04 16.75
C PRO A 695 -16.49 -19.46 16.74
N ALA A 696 -16.84 -20.28 17.73
CA ALA A 696 -16.44 -21.67 17.84
C ALA A 696 -17.02 -22.57 16.72
N TRP A 697 -18.26 -22.34 16.30
CA TRP A 697 -18.92 -23.14 15.25
C TRP A 697 -18.35 -22.81 13.87
N LEU A 698 -18.09 -21.52 13.63
CA LEU A 698 -17.39 -21.07 12.42
C LEU A 698 -15.98 -21.65 12.33
N ALA A 699 -15.22 -21.59 13.44
CA ALA A 699 -13.87 -22.15 13.50
C ALA A 699 -13.86 -23.68 13.28
N ALA A 700 -14.80 -24.41 13.89
CA ALA A 700 -14.95 -25.85 13.67
C ALA A 700 -15.31 -26.17 12.21
N GLY A 701 -16.24 -25.42 11.63
CA GLY A 701 -16.68 -25.60 10.24
C GLY A 701 -15.55 -25.40 9.23
N TRP A 702 -14.73 -24.37 9.38
CA TRP A 702 -13.61 -24.13 8.45
C TRP A 702 -12.48 -25.13 8.64
N ARG A 703 -12.21 -25.59 9.87
CA ARG A 703 -11.24 -26.67 10.11
C ARG A 703 -11.70 -27.97 9.45
N LEU A 704 -12.97 -28.32 9.57
CA LEU A 704 -13.54 -29.49 8.89
C LEU A 704 -13.46 -29.35 7.36
N SER A 705 -13.72 -28.15 6.84
CA SER A 705 -13.57 -27.82 5.41
C SER A 705 -12.14 -28.08 4.92
N LEU A 706 -11.13 -27.58 5.65
CA LEU A 706 -9.72 -27.79 5.32
C LEU A 706 -9.29 -29.25 5.48
N ALA A 707 -9.82 -29.96 6.47
CA ALA A 707 -9.58 -31.40 6.63
C ALA A 707 -10.12 -32.18 5.42
N GLY A 708 -11.29 -31.81 4.89
CA GLY A 708 -11.82 -32.38 3.65
C GLY A 708 -10.96 -32.06 2.43
N CYS A 709 -10.44 -30.83 2.31
CA CYS A 709 -9.46 -30.50 1.28
C CYS A 709 -8.22 -31.40 1.40
N ALA A 710 -7.63 -31.52 2.59
CA ALA A 710 -6.45 -32.35 2.83
C ALA A 710 -6.71 -33.83 2.53
N ALA A 711 -7.88 -34.36 2.90
CA ALA A 711 -8.27 -35.73 2.60
C ALA A 711 -8.39 -35.98 1.09
N LEU A 712 -8.99 -35.06 0.33
CA LEU A 712 -9.06 -35.15 -1.12
C LEU A 712 -7.68 -35.08 -1.78
N LEU A 713 -6.80 -34.22 -1.27
CA LEU A 713 -5.41 -34.15 -1.74
C LEU A 713 -4.66 -35.44 -1.49
N ALA A 714 -4.73 -35.97 -0.26
CA ALA A 714 -4.10 -37.24 0.11
C ALA A 714 -4.65 -38.39 -0.75
N ALA A 715 -5.97 -38.46 -0.93
CA ALA A 715 -6.59 -39.46 -1.80
C ALA A 715 -6.09 -39.36 -3.25
N SER A 716 -5.98 -38.14 -3.79
CA SER A 716 -5.46 -37.92 -5.16
C SER A 716 -3.98 -38.26 -5.32
N ALA A 717 -3.21 -38.26 -4.23
CA ALA A 717 -1.79 -38.58 -4.24
C ALA A 717 -1.52 -40.08 -4.07
N VAL A 718 -2.39 -40.79 -3.33
CA VAL A 718 -2.19 -42.21 -2.97
C VAL A 718 -2.91 -43.16 -3.92
N ALA A 719 -4.07 -42.77 -4.46
CA ALA A 719 -4.87 -43.65 -5.30
C ALA A 719 -5.08 -43.07 -6.70
N PRO A 720 -4.82 -43.82 -7.78
CA PRO A 720 -5.12 -43.38 -9.13
C PRO A 720 -6.64 -43.32 -9.36
N PRO A 721 -7.12 -42.40 -10.20
CA PRO A 721 -8.54 -42.33 -10.52
C PRO A 721 -9.00 -43.62 -11.22
N PRO A 722 -10.23 -44.12 -10.93
CA PRO A 722 -10.77 -45.28 -11.63
C PRO A 722 -10.79 -45.07 -13.15
N PRO A 723 -10.50 -46.10 -13.98
CA PRO A 723 -10.45 -45.93 -15.45
C PRO A 723 -11.73 -45.38 -16.08
N LYS A 724 -12.89 -45.67 -15.47
CA LYS A 724 -14.20 -45.15 -15.91
C LYS A 724 -14.41 -43.67 -15.57
N LEU A 725 -13.63 -43.12 -14.64
CA LEU A 725 -13.74 -41.76 -14.11
C LEU A 725 -12.34 -41.11 -14.00
N PRO A 726 -11.64 -40.88 -15.13
CA PRO A 726 -10.25 -40.41 -15.12
C PRO A 726 -10.06 -39.04 -14.44
N PHE A 727 -11.10 -38.20 -14.42
CA PHE A 727 -11.08 -36.86 -13.83
C PHE A 727 -11.82 -36.78 -12.48
N LEU A 728 -11.95 -37.91 -11.77
CA LEU A 728 -12.72 -37.98 -10.51
C LEU A 728 -12.25 -36.94 -9.48
N TYR A 729 -10.94 -36.86 -9.23
CA TYR A 729 -10.40 -35.97 -8.21
C TYR A 729 -10.57 -34.49 -8.54
N ASP A 730 -10.42 -34.10 -9.81
CA ASP A 730 -10.67 -32.73 -10.25
C ASP A 730 -12.16 -32.38 -10.06
N ALA A 731 -13.05 -33.30 -10.45
CA ALA A 731 -14.48 -33.13 -10.26
C ALA A 731 -14.89 -33.00 -8.78
N LEU A 732 -14.30 -33.80 -7.89
CA LEU A 732 -14.54 -33.73 -6.44
C LEU A 732 -13.99 -32.45 -5.83
N THR A 733 -12.79 -32.03 -6.24
CA THR A 733 -12.13 -30.79 -5.80
C THR A 733 -13.01 -29.58 -6.07
N VAL A 734 -13.49 -29.43 -7.32
CA VAL A 734 -14.34 -28.28 -7.68
C VAL A 734 -15.73 -28.33 -7.07
N THR A 735 -16.29 -29.53 -6.87
CA THR A 735 -17.59 -29.70 -6.20
C THR A 735 -17.48 -29.33 -4.72
N TRP A 736 -16.42 -29.79 -4.05
CA TRP A 736 -16.14 -29.42 -2.66
C TRP A 736 -15.94 -27.90 -2.51
N ALA A 737 -15.15 -27.29 -3.39
CA ALA A 737 -14.95 -25.85 -3.39
C ALA A 737 -16.26 -25.08 -3.63
N PHE A 738 -17.07 -25.50 -4.60
CA PHE A 738 -18.38 -24.90 -4.90
C PHE A 738 -19.28 -24.85 -3.66
N LEU A 739 -19.44 -25.96 -2.94
CA LEU A 739 -20.30 -26.03 -1.75
C LEU A 739 -19.90 -24.99 -0.70
N HIS A 740 -18.59 -24.81 -0.50
CA HIS A 740 -18.05 -23.86 0.45
C HIS A 740 -18.12 -22.40 -0.03
N PHE A 741 -17.95 -22.15 -1.33
CA PHE A 741 -18.19 -20.82 -1.90
C PHE A 741 -19.68 -20.43 -1.84
N ALA A 742 -20.59 -21.37 -2.07
CA ALA A 742 -22.02 -21.14 -1.90
C ALA A 742 -22.38 -20.83 -0.43
N ALA A 743 -21.76 -21.53 0.54
CA ALA A 743 -21.92 -21.21 1.96
C ALA A 743 -21.38 -19.82 2.31
N LEU A 744 -20.20 -19.45 1.79
CA LEU A 744 -19.62 -18.12 1.96
C LEU A 744 -20.52 -17.03 1.34
N PHE A 745 -21.08 -17.28 0.15
CA PHE A 745 -22.02 -16.39 -0.51
C PHE A 745 -23.28 -16.15 0.32
N ALA A 746 -23.86 -17.22 0.89
CA ALA A 746 -25.01 -17.11 1.78
C ALA A 746 -24.67 -16.29 3.03
N TYR A 747 -23.48 -16.52 3.61
CA TYR A 747 -22.99 -15.78 4.77
C TYR A 747 -22.81 -14.28 4.49
N THR A 748 -22.21 -13.91 3.37
CA THR A 748 -22.00 -12.49 3.01
C THR A 748 -23.29 -11.77 2.61
N ASN A 749 -24.26 -12.46 2.03
CA ASN A 749 -25.61 -11.90 1.82
C ASN A 749 -26.32 -11.66 3.15
N TRP A 750 -26.20 -12.61 4.09
CA TRP A 750 -26.75 -12.47 5.42
C TRP A 750 -26.11 -11.28 6.17
N LEU A 751 -24.78 -11.12 6.12
CA LEU A 751 -24.08 -9.94 6.66
C LEU A 751 -24.58 -8.63 6.05
N GLN A 752 -24.77 -8.58 4.73
CA GLN A 752 -25.29 -7.39 4.06
C GLN A 752 -26.71 -7.04 4.50
N TRP A 753 -27.56 -8.05 4.71
CA TRP A 753 -28.90 -7.86 5.26
C TRP A 753 -28.84 -7.31 6.70
N GLN A 754 -27.93 -7.82 7.53
CA GLN A 754 -27.74 -7.32 8.89
C GLN A 754 -27.27 -5.86 8.91
N GLU A 755 -26.29 -5.51 8.07
CA GLU A 755 -25.79 -4.15 7.89
C GLU A 755 -26.91 -3.18 7.50
N PHE A 756 -27.80 -3.62 6.62
CA PHE A 756 -28.96 -2.84 6.23
C PHE A 756 -29.93 -2.62 7.41
N ARG A 757 -30.14 -3.63 8.27
CA ARG A 757 -31.05 -3.52 9.44
C ARG A 757 -30.47 -2.71 10.59
N SER A 758 -29.17 -2.77 10.82
CA SER A 758 -28.48 -2.11 11.94
C SER A 758 -28.33 -0.61 11.73
N ALA A 759 -28.18 -0.16 10.48
CA ALA A 759 -28.32 1.24 10.14
C ALA A 759 -29.75 1.69 10.54
N GLY A 760 -29.91 2.65 11.46
CA GLY A 760 -31.22 3.14 11.88
C GLY A 760 -32.08 3.72 10.73
N PRO A 761 -33.30 4.24 11.00
CA PRO A 761 -34.10 4.90 9.98
C PRO A 761 -33.30 6.04 9.34
N GLY A 762 -33.09 5.98 8.02
CA GLY A 762 -32.30 6.98 7.29
C GLY A 762 -32.85 8.40 7.47
N PRO A 763 -32.08 9.45 7.11
CA PRO A 763 -32.42 10.85 7.39
C PRO A 763 -33.80 11.31 6.88
N ARG A 764 -34.37 10.64 5.85
CA ARG A 764 -35.75 10.89 5.39
C ARG A 764 -36.85 10.38 6.33
N ALA A 765 -36.60 9.32 7.10
CA ALA A 765 -37.56 8.78 8.07
C ALA A 765 -37.49 9.52 9.42
N ALA A 766 -36.33 10.08 9.78
CA ALA A 766 -36.21 10.97 10.94
C ALA A 766 -37.02 12.26 10.77
N LYS A 767 -36.99 12.87 9.57
CA LYS A 767 -37.81 14.07 9.27
C LYS A 767 -39.32 13.81 9.24
N ARG A 768 -39.75 12.56 9.01
CA ARG A 768 -41.17 12.16 8.98
C ARG A 768 -41.72 11.73 10.35
N LYS A 769 -40.85 11.67 11.37
CA LYS A 769 -41.23 11.49 12.78
C LYS A 769 -41.17 12.79 13.58
N GLN A 770 -40.62 13.85 12.99
CA GLN A 770 -40.55 15.21 13.56
C GLN A 770 -41.53 16.20 12.89
N ALA A 771 -42.28 15.74 11.89
CA ALA A 771 -43.42 16.40 11.29
C ALA A 771 -44.61 15.45 11.44
#